data_AF-A0A662M4M6-F1
#
_entry.id   AF-A0A662M4M6-F1
#
_cell.length_a   1.000
_cell.length_b   1.000
_cell.length_c   1.000
_cell.angle_alpha   90.00
_cell.angle_beta   90.00
_cell.angle_gamma   90.00
#
_symmetry.space_group_name_H-M   'P 1'
#
loop_
_entity.id
_entity.type
_entity.pdbx_description
1 polymer ?
#
loop_
_entity_poly.entity_id
_entity_poly.type
_entity_poly.pdbx_seq_one_letter_code
_entity_poly.pdbx_strand_id
1 'polypeptide(L)'
;GVYIWQWDFGDGTVVNCVSEFANVEHNYSMNGIFNITLTVKDDDYGTDSITKQITVRDIRPPEIKNLTAYPNPQEIQGNVNITCNISDDVAVAAAMVNVTGPESFNTSMHHLSGTGIWYCDVTYNISGNYTYFVWAEDPSSNSNKTAIFSFKIIIPAEPPKIANVQSIPVEQQYGSAVNISCYATDNVAVAEVRVNITRNGTIIGNFTMNPYSVDEKGNGFYYYNSTYLSLGNYTYFVWDEDINGYTNISEAKNFSIVDTTPPEINEAYSFPSPQVPNGYVNISANITDNMAVNYVYVKVECPNGSIQQYEMQHNSKYYLNKTYSELGKYNWTVYANDTLGNINNYSGAFVITNFPHANFSYSPENPTDLDTLNFFDNSIDSDGFIVNYTWNFGDGNVSYGRNTSHKYTDNGMYNVTLTIVDNDGATNSTSKAIYVSNILPAAVFNYMPLNPTDMDMITFNASNSSDLDGIVVNYTWDFGDGSAGYGCIAFHRYLSDGNYTVKLTVRDNDDGINSTEKNIAILNCPPVANFSCSVYDFSVYLIDLSSDPDGSIANWTWDFGDGNVSHVKNALHTYAHEGVYNISLTVVDDDGSTAIAYQTVAIGIFLTANFSYIPSNPVSKEQISFLDNSSHASSWQWSFGDGSSSDLQNPTHVYPIGNYYNVTLTVFNGSKNASISKILEVGTKIQIFKNDKNVVNYIPWLGDEIQASALASFIGSNIMPAGSVVSKWNVSSGTFDSYVVGISPPSYDFVIHPGDCVVLRVSNSGDFNIKVIK
;
A
#
# COMPACT_ATOMS: atom_id res chain seq x y z
N GLY A 1 -148.34 76.23 -35.29
CA GLY A 1 -147.52 75.05 -34.98
C GLY A 1 -146.10 75.52 -34.75
N VAL A 2 -145.33 74.86 -33.89
CA VAL A 2 -143.89 75.18 -33.76
C VAL A 2 -143.20 74.62 -35.00
N TYR A 3 -142.46 75.44 -35.72
CA TYR A 3 -141.84 75.02 -36.99
C TYR A 3 -140.31 74.98 -36.94
N ILE A 4 -139.65 75.53 -35.90
CA ILE A 4 -138.18 75.54 -35.78
C ILE A 4 -137.69 75.35 -34.32
N TRP A 5 -136.70 74.48 -34.14
CA TRP A 5 -135.85 74.32 -32.93
C TRP A 5 -134.37 74.61 -33.27
N GLN A 6 -133.60 75.24 -32.39
CA GLN A 6 -132.18 75.57 -32.60
C GLN A 6 -131.34 75.30 -31.34
N TRP A 7 -130.32 74.44 -31.43
CA TRP A 7 -129.34 74.16 -30.37
C TRP A 7 -128.02 74.89 -30.64
N ASP A 8 -127.48 75.64 -29.70
CA ASP A 8 -126.12 76.20 -29.70
C ASP A 8 -125.32 75.51 -28.60
N PHE A 9 -124.19 74.87 -28.92
CA PHE A 9 -123.38 74.13 -27.95
C PHE A 9 -122.33 74.98 -27.22
N GLY A 10 -122.27 76.28 -27.50
CA GLY A 10 -121.39 77.22 -26.81
C GLY A 10 -119.93 77.20 -27.27
N ASP A 11 -119.58 76.36 -28.25
CA ASP A 11 -118.29 76.36 -28.95
C ASP A 11 -118.37 76.99 -30.35
N GLY A 12 -119.49 77.65 -30.65
CA GLY A 12 -119.80 78.23 -31.95
C GLY A 12 -120.61 77.30 -32.87
N THR A 13 -120.85 76.04 -32.47
CA THR A 13 -121.67 75.10 -33.24
C THR A 13 -123.16 75.30 -32.94
N VAL A 14 -123.94 75.62 -33.97
CA VAL A 14 -125.40 75.80 -33.89
C VAL A 14 -126.12 74.84 -34.85
N VAL A 15 -127.13 74.12 -34.38
CA VAL A 15 -127.90 73.12 -35.12
C VAL A 15 -129.38 73.51 -35.15
N ASN A 16 -129.96 73.64 -36.34
CA ASN A 16 -131.39 73.91 -36.54
C ASN A 16 -132.15 72.61 -36.90
N CYS A 17 -133.31 72.39 -36.29
CA CYS A 17 -134.17 71.23 -36.52
C CYS A 17 -135.59 71.68 -36.91
N VAL A 18 -136.14 71.03 -37.94
CA VAL A 18 -137.46 71.36 -38.55
C VAL A 18 -138.55 70.32 -38.22
N SER A 19 -138.29 69.39 -37.30
CA SER A 19 -139.28 68.41 -36.82
C SER A 19 -139.50 68.52 -35.31
N GLU A 20 -140.70 68.16 -34.84
CA GLU A 20 -141.21 68.50 -33.50
C GLU A 20 -140.48 67.86 -32.30
N PHE A 21 -139.52 66.93 -32.46
CA PHE A 21 -138.65 66.47 -31.36
C PHE A 21 -137.32 65.92 -31.91
N ALA A 22 -136.20 66.62 -31.70
CA ALA A 22 -134.86 66.12 -32.06
C ALA A 22 -133.90 66.23 -30.86
N ASN A 23 -133.45 65.07 -30.34
CA ASN A 23 -132.27 64.98 -29.48
C ASN A 23 -131.03 65.21 -30.36
N VAL A 24 -130.05 65.97 -29.86
CA VAL A 24 -128.80 66.26 -30.57
C VAL A 24 -127.61 65.89 -29.68
N GLU A 25 -126.65 65.16 -30.23
CA GLU A 25 -125.37 64.83 -29.60
C GLU A 25 -124.24 65.72 -30.16
N HIS A 26 -123.29 66.11 -29.31
CA HIS A 26 -122.12 66.92 -29.69
C HIS A 26 -120.85 66.45 -28.96
N ASN A 27 -119.74 66.38 -29.67
CA ASN A 27 -118.43 66.01 -29.13
C ASN A 27 -117.52 67.24 -29.05
N TYR A 28 -116.92 67.48 -27.90
CA TYR A 28 -115.94 68.56 -27.72
C TYR A 28 -114.54 68.06 -28.09
N SER A 29 -113.92 68.73 -29.05
CA SER A 29 -112.56 68.45 -29.51
C SER A 29 -111.47 69.06 -28.61
N MET A 30 -111.86 69.81 -27.57
CA MET A 30 -110.94 70.45 -26.65
C MET A 30 -111.51 70.48 -25.23
N ASN A 31 -110.60 70.38 -24.26
CA ASN A 31 -110.94 70.49 -22.84
C ASN A 31 -111.39 71.93 -22.54
N GLY A 32 -112.51 72.09 -21.84
CA GLY A 32 -113.10 73.40 -21.60
C GLY A 32 -114.43 73.35 -20.85
N ILE A 33 -115.00 74.54 -20.60
CA ILE A 33 -116.33 74.72 -20.01
C ILE A 33 -117.23 75.40 -21.05
N PHE A 34 -118.38 74.81 -21.38
CA PHE A 34 -119.24 75.24 -22.49
C PHE A 34 -120.70 75.45 -22.07
N ASN A 35 -121.36 76.49 -22.61
CA ASN A 35 -122.77 76.84 -22.37
C ASN A 35 -123.65 76.43 -23.55
N ILE A 36 -124.53 75.47 -23.36
CA ILE A 36 -125.45 74.94 -24.37
C ILE A 36 -126.82 75.63 -24.26
N THR A 37 -127.33 76.21 -25.34
CA THR A 37 -128.62 76.93 -25.43
C THR A 37 -129.57 76.26 -26.43
N LEU A 38 -130.87 76.17 -26.14
CA LEU A 38 -131.93 75.72 -27.03
C LEU A 38 -132.97 76.84 -27.26
N THR A 39 -133.34 77.13 -28.50
CA THR A 39 -134.31 78.17 -28.91
C THR A 39 -135.41 77.59 -29.80
N VAL A 40 -136.67 78.03 -29.66
CA VAL A 40 -137.86 77.55 -30.42
C VAL A 40 -138.71 78.69 -31.01
N LYS A 41 -139.33 78.49 -32.20
CA LYS A 41 -140.18 79.48 -32.93
C LYS A 41 -141.48 78.91 -33.53
N ASP A 42 -142.57 79.70 -33.56
CA ASP A 42 -143.90 79.33 -34.11
C ASP A 42 -144.37 80.15 -35.33
N ASP A 43 -145.36 79.61 -36.06
CA ASP A 43 -145.86 80.10 -37.36
C ASP A 43 -146.37 81.57 -37.34
N ASP A 44 -146.65 82.09 -36.15
CA ASP A 44 -147.10 83.44 -35.85
C ASP A 44 -145.96 84.36 -35.36
N TYR A 45 -144.71 83.88 -35.46
CA TYR A 45 -143.44 84.55 -35.16
C TYR A 45 -143.09 84.73 -33.66
N GLY A 46 -143.69 83.98 -32.74
CA GLY A 46 -143.27 83.87 -31.33
C GLY A 46 -141.94 83.12 -31.17
N THR A 47 -141.14 83.43 -30.14
CA THR A 47 -139.83 82.79 -29.85
C THR A 47 -139.61 82.57 -28.34
N ASP A 48 -139.03 81.43 -27.91
CA ASP A 48 -138.58 81.17 -26.52
C ASP A 48 -137.25 80.37 -26.45
N SER A 49 -136.49 80.39 -25.35
CA SER A 49 -135.19 79.69 -25.21
C SER A 49 -134.74 79.33 -23.77
N ILE A 50 -133.81 78.36 -23.62
CA ILE A 50 -133.19 77.92 -22.34
C ILE A 50 -131.68 77.55 -22.49
N THR A 51 -130.84 77.79 -21.48
CA THR A 51 -129.36 77.53 -21.49
C THR A 51 -128.84 76.72 -20.26
N LYS A 52 -127.83 75.84 -20.44
CA LYS A 52 -127.09 75.05 -19.41
C LYS A 52 -125.57 74.94 -19.66
N GLN A 53 -124.73 74.71 -18.63
CA GLN A 53 -123.25 74.65 -18.74
C GLN A 53 -122.65 73.24 -18.42
N ILE A 54 -121.55 72.83 -19.10
CA ILE A 54 -120.82 71.55 -18.88
C ILE A 54 -119.26 71.70 -18.97
N THR A 55 -118.47 70.70 -18.52
CA THR A 55 -116.97 70.69 -18.54
C THR A 55 -116.35 69.37 -19.06
N VAL A 56 -115.24 69.42 -19.81
CA VAL A 56 -114.56 68.26 -20.47
C VAL A 56 -113.02 68.21 -20.21
N ARG A 57 -112.39 67.01 -19.98
CA ARG A 57 -110.93 66.77 -19.71
C ARG A 57 -110.38 65.42 -20.27
N ASP A 58 -109.06 65.33 -20.51
CA ASP A 58 -108.30 64.15 -21.02
C ASP A 58 -107.50 63.36 -19.94
N ILE A 59 -107.35 62.04 -20.10
CA ILE A 59 -106.80 61.07 -19.13
C ILE A 59 -105.95 59.90 -19.73
N ARG A 60 -105.61 59.88 -21.02
CA ARG A 60 -104.91 58.74 -21.65
C ARG A 60 -103.43 59.05 -21.96
N PRO A 61 -102.48 58.12 -21.70
CA PRO A 61 -101.06 58.32 -22.05
C PRO A 61 -100.74 58.06 -23.53
N PRO A 62 -99.60 58.57 -24.03
CA PRO A 62 -99.14 58.32 -25.39
C PRO A 62 -98.91 56.83 -25.69
N GLU A 63 -99.20 56.42 -26.92
CA GLU A 63 -98.95 55.07 -27.42
C GLU A 63 -97.69 55.04 -28.30
N ILE A 64 -96.74 54.12 -28.00
CA ILE A 64 -95.49 53.94 -28.76
C ILE A 64 -95.52 52.60 -29.50
N LYS A 65 -95.36 52.61 -30.83
CA LYS A 65 -95.38 51.43 -31.70
C LYS A 65 -94.18 51.41 -32.66
N ASN A 66 -93.86 50.24 -33.22
CA ASN A 66 -92.88 50.05 -34.30
C ASN A 66 -91.45 50.54 -34.01
N LEU A 67 -90.92 50.29 -32.80
CA LEU A 67 -89.55 50.64 -32.45
C LEU A 67 -88.53 49.75 -33.19
N THR A 68 -87.63 50.35 -33.96
CA THR A 68 -86.57 49.66 -34.73
C THR A 68 -85.24 50.44 -34.71
N ALA A 69 -84.13 49.75 -34.97
CA ALA A 69 -82.79 50.33 -35.17
C ALA A 69 -82.20 49.76 -36.45
N TYR A 70 -81.73 50.63 -37.36
CA TYR A 70 -81.19 50.23 -38.65
C TYR A 70 -80.07 51.18 -39.11
N PRO A 71 -78.98 50.69 -39.75
CA PRO A 71 -78.66 49.28 -40.01
C PRO A 71 -78.30 48.49 -38.75
N ASN A 72 -78.50 47.17 -38.77
CA ASN A 72 -78.09 46.26 -37.70
C ASN A 72 -77.72 44.88 -38.29
N PRO A 73 -76.44 44.46 -38.30
CA PRO A 73 -75.28 45.17 -37.76
C PRO A 73 -74.89 46.41 -38.59
N GLN A 74 -74.06 47.28 -38.02
CA GLN A 74 -73.49 48.48 -38.65
C GLN A 74 -71.96 48.54 -38.43
N GLU A 75 -71.20 49.17 -39.32
CA GLU A 75 -69.76 49.34 -39.14
C GLU A 75 -69.42 50.51 -38.21
N ILE A 76 -68.24 50.50 -37.58
CA ILE A 76 -67.73 51.66 -36.84
C ILE A 76 -67.73 52.90 -37.75
N GLN A 77 -68.00 54.07 -37.19
CA GLN A 77 -68.23 55.34 -37.91
C GLN A 77 -69.49 55.40 -38.77
N GLY A 78 -70.31 54.33 -38.80
CA GLY A 78 -71.63 54.34 -39.39
C GLY A 78 -72.71 54.87 -38.43
N ASN A 79 -73.77 55.44 -39.00
CA ASN A 79 -74.95 55.89 -38.26
C ASN A 79 -75.93 54.73 -38.04
N VAL A 80 -76.53 54.66 -36.84
CA VAL A 80 -77.68 53.80 -36.55
C VAL A 80 -78.87 54.70 -36.22
N ASN A 81 -79.93 54.55 -37.01
CA ASN A 81 -81.17 55.30 -36.86
C ASN A 81 -82.18 54.48 -36.06
N ILE A 82 -82.53 54.96 -34.87
CA ILE A 82 -83.58 54.41 -34.00
C ILE A 82 -84.88 55.14 -34.29
N THR A 83 -85.89 54.43 -34.80
CA THR A 83 -87.18 55.00 -35.21
C THR A 83 -88.36 54.31 -34.52
N CYS A 84 -89.41 55.07 -34.20
CA CYS A 84 -90.70 54.55 -33.73
C CYS A 84 -91.87 55.48 -34.09
N ASN A 85 -93.10 55.02 -33.92
CA ASN A 85 -94.32 55.82 -34.06
C ASN A 85 -94.89 56.12 -32.68
N ILE A 86 -95.13 57.40 -32.37
CA ILE A 86 -95.72 57.86 -31.11
C ILE A 86 -96.94 58.72 -31.42
N SER A 87 -98.08 58.37 -30.82
CA SER A 87 -99.34 59.09 -31.00
C SER A 87 -100.09 59.21 -29.67
N ASP A 88 -100.82 60.30 -29.51
CA ASP A 88 -101.63 60.61 -28.33
C ASP A 88 -102.96 61.20 -28.81
N ASP A 89 -104.05 61.07 -28.06
CA ASP A 89 -105.36 61.63 -28.43
C ASP A 89 -105.45 63.14 -28.26
N VAL A 90 -104.53 63.76 -27.52
CA VAL A 90 -104.36 65.21 -27.44
C VAL A 90 -103.06 65.65 -28.09
N ALA A 91 -101.91 65.29 -27.51
CA ALA A 91 -100.59 65.68 -28.02
C ALA A 91 -99.45 64.91 -27.32
N VAL A 92 -98.32 64.77 -28.00
CA VAL A 92 -97.08 64.25 -27.39
C VAL A 92 -96.21 65.44 -27.00
N ALA A 93 -95.89 65.58 -25.71
CA ALA A 93 -95.05 66.66 -25.18
C ALA A 93 -93.56 66.36 -25.34
N ALA A 94 -93.13 65.12 -25.08
CA ALA A 94 -91.74 64.71 -25.25
C ALA A 94 -91.60 63.23 -25.58
N ALA A 95 -90.52 62.89 -26.28
CA ALA A 95 -90.08 61.52 -26.52
C ALA A 95 -88.55 61.41 -26.43
N MET A 96 -88.05 60.37 -25.77
CA MET A 96 -86.61 60.17 -25.51
C MET A 96 -86.18 58.72 -25.75
N VAL A 97 -84.94 58.56 -26.22
CA VAL A 97 -84.28 57.26 -26.43
C VAL A 97 -83.09 57.10 -25.49
N ASN A 98 -82.99 55.92 -24.87
CA ASN A 98 -81.85 55.50 -24.07
C ASN A 98 -81.09 54.39 -24.80
N VAL A 99 -79.77 54.54 -24.97
CA VAL A 99 -78.88 53.52 -25.54
C VAL A 99 -77.79 53.14 -24.52
N THR A 100 -77.56 51.84 -24.33
CA THR A 100 -76.54 51.28 -23.41
C THR A 100 -75.64 50.28 -24.15
N GLY A 101 -74.32 50.45 -24.05
CA GLY A 101 -73.30 49.63 -24.73
C GLY A 101 -71.89 50.13 -24.42
N PRO A 102 -70.88 49.80 -25.26
CA PRO A 102 -69.52 50.35 -25.16
C PRO A 102 -69.49 51.88 -25.02
N GLU A 103 -70.45 52.56 -25.64
CA GLU A 103 -70.78 53.97 -25.42
C GLU A 103 -72.28 54.10 -25.14
N SER A 104 -72.66 54.82 -24.07
CA SER A 104 -74.05 54.89 -23.58
C SER A 104 -74.53 56.34 -23.51
N PHE A 105 -75.77 56.61 -23.92
CA PHE A 105 -76.34 57.96 -23.93
C PHE A 105 -77.88 57.97 -23.81
N ASN A 106 -78.42 59.12 -23.44
CA ASN A 106 -79.85 59.40 -23.35
C ASN A 106 -80.15 60.72 -24.06
N THR A 107 -81.06 60.74 -25.02
CA THR A 107 -81.33 61.95 -25.81
C THR A 107 -82.79 62.03 -26.28
N SER A 108 -83.24 63.25 -26.60
CA SER A 108 -84.55 63.50 -27.21
C SER A 108 -84.62 62.91 -28.62
N MET A 109 -85.75 62.33 -28.97
CA MET A 109 -86.03 61.94 -30.35
C MET A 109 -86.54 63.16 -31.14
N HIS A 110 -86.23 63.19 -32.43
CA HIS A 110 -86.73 64.20 -33.36
C HIS A 110 -88.08 63.77 -33.91
N HIS A 111 -89.09 64.65 -33.80
CA HIS A 111 -90.41 64.44 -34.40
C HIS A 111 -90.41 64.83 -35.87
N LEU A 112 -90.87 63.92 -36.74
CA LEU A 112 -91.04 64.22 -38.15
C LEU A 112 -92.42 64.87 -38.38
N SER A 113 -92.43 66.21 -38.54
CA SER A 113 -93.65 67.02 -38.63
C SER A 113 -94.65 66.50 -39.68
N GLY A 114 -95.92 66.43 -39.30
CA GLY A 114 -97.00 65.89 -40.15
C GLY A 114 -97.14 64.36 -40.12
N THR A 115 -96.32 63.66 -39.33
CA THR A 115 -96.41 62.20 -39.12
C THR A 115 -96.40 61.84 -37.63
N GLY A 116 -96.70 60.59 -37.28
CA GLY A 116 -96.48 60.06 -35.93
C GLY A 116 -95.05 59.58 -35.68
N ILE A 117 -94.10 59.79 -36.59
CA ILE A 117 -92.77 59.17 -36.54
C ILE A 117 -91.79 60.01 -35.73
N TRP A 118 -91.06 59.34 -34.84
CA TRP A 118 -89.97 59.88 -34.04
C TRP A 118 -88.70 59.09 -34.34
N TYR A 119 -87.57 59.80 -34.47
CA TYR A 119 -86.29 59.16 -34.78
C TYR A 119 -85.10 59.77 -34.04
N CYS A 120 -84.04 58.99 -33.87
CA CYS A 120 -82.76 59.41 -33.34
C CYS A 120 -81.65 58.73 -34.13
N ASP A 121 -80.79 59.51 -34.77
CA ASP A 121 -79.71 59.02 -35.62
C ASP A 121 -78.36 59.37 -35.00
N VAL A 122 -77.53 58.37 -34.69
CA VAL A 122 -76.26 58.54 -33.97
C VAL A 122 -75.15 57.69 -34.61
N THR A 123 -73.96 58.27 -34.72
CA THR A 123 -72.74 57.59 -35.20
C THR A 123 -72.03 56.87 -34.05
N TYR A 124 -71.59 55.62 -34.27
CA TYR A 124 -70.91 54.82 -33.24
C TYR A 124 -69.45 54.54 -33.61
N ASN A 125 -68.52 54.87 -32.71
CA ASN A 125 -67.07 54.75 -32.98
C ASN A 125 -66.42 53.49 -32.40
N ILE A 126 -67.15 52.72 -31.58
CA ILE A 126 -66.62 51.54 -30.89
C ILE A 126 -67.44 50.32 -31.29
N SER A 127 -66.75 49.29 -31.81
CA SER A 127 -67.38 48.01 -32.14
C SER A 127 -67.89 47.31 -30.87
N GLY A 128 -69.06 46.69 -30.94
CA GLY A 128 -69.65 45.94 -29.83
C GLY A 128 -71.17 45.80 -29.95
N ASN A 129 -71.78 45.22 -28.92
CA ASN A 129 -73.23 45.06 -28.83
C ASN A 129 -73.85 46.23 -28.03
N TYR A 130 -74.90 46.85 -28.55
CA TYR A 130 -75.63 47.97 -27.95
C TYR A 130 -77.09 47.58 -27.71
N THR A 131 -77.73 48.18 -26.70
CA THR A 131 -79.14 47.96 -26.31
C THR A 131 -79.88 49.29 -26.18
N TYR A 132 -81.20 49.35 -26.43
CA TYR A 132 -81.95 50.61 -26.40
C TYR A 132 -83.46 50.49 -26.10
N PHE A 133 -84.08 51.56 -25.57
CA PHE A 133 -85.55 51.69 -25.40
C PHE A 133 -86.01 53.16 -25.53
N VAL A 134 -87.32 53.38 -25.78
CA VAL A 134 -87.94 54.71 -25.96
C VAL A 134 -89.06 54.94 -24.95
N TRP A 135 -89.23 56.18 -24.48
CA TRP A 135 -90.36 56.59 -23.64
C TRP A 135 -90.89 57.98 -24.06
N ALA A 136 -92.18 58.24 -23.79
CA ALA A 136 -92.87 59.47 -24.17
C ALA A 136 -93.93 59.92 -23.15
N GLU A 137 -94.23 61.22 -23.14
CA GLU A 137 -95.20 61.87 -22.24
C GLU A 137 -96.08 62.89 -22.97
N ASP A 138 -97.30 63.11 -22.49
CA ASP A 138 -98.26 64.12 -22.98
C ASP A 138 -98.20 65.44 -22.14
N PRO A 139 -98.83 66.55 -22.58
CA PRO A 139 -98.89 67.79 -21.81
C PRO A 139 -99.66 67.67 -20.48
N SER A 140 -100.50 66.65 -20.33
CA SER A 140 -101.26 66.33 -19.11
C SER A 140 -100.44 65.49 -18.12
N SER A 141 -99.17 65.21 -18.43
CA SER A 141 -98.20 64.41 -17.65
C SER A 141 -98.50 62.91 -17.58
N ASN A 142 -99.29 62.35 -18.51
CA ASN A 142 -99.41 60.91 -18.69
C ASN A 142 -98.23 60.41 -19.55
N SER A 143 -97.65 59.25 -19.24
CA SER A 143 -96.45 58.73 -19.94
C SER A 143 -96.46 57.22 -20.18
N ASN A 144 -95.67 56.77 -21.15
CA ASN A 144 -95.50 55.36 -21.54
C ASN A 144 -94.07 55.06 -22.03
N LYS A 145 -93.63 53.79 -21.99
CA LYS A 145 -92.30 53.35 -22.44
C LYS A 145 -92.29 51.97 -23.10
N THR A 146 -91.31 51.72 -23.98
CA THR A 146 -91.13 50.44 -24.67
C THR A 146 -90.31 49.41 -23.87
N ALA A 147 -90.24 48.17 -24.38
CA ALA A 147 -89.23 47.19 -23.99
C ALA A 147 -87.82 47.55 -24.53
N ILE A 148 -86.80 46.80 -24.10
CA ILE A 148 -85.39 46.97 -24.52
C ILE A 148 -85.09 46.12 -25.77
N PHE A 149 -84.44 46.71 -26.76
CA PHE A 149 -84.00 46.11 -28.03
C PHE A 149 -82.46 46.17 -28.16
N SER A 150 -81.87 45.56 -29.20
CA SER A 150 -80.39 45.53 -29.39
C SER A 150 -79.93 45.64 -30.84
N PHE A 151 -78.72 46.16 -31.06
CA PHE A 151 -78.01 46.19 -32.35
C PHE A 151 -76.48 46.05 -32.18
N LYS A 152 -75.74 45.79 -33.26
CA LYS A 152 -74.28 45.57 -33.23
C LYS A 152 -73.50 46.55 -34.09
N ILE A 153 -72.30 46.93 -33.62
CA ILE A 153 -71.28 47.68 -34.37
C ILE A 153 -70.04 46.78 -34.63
N ILE A 154 -69.52 46.70 -35.87
CA ILE A 154 -68.39 45.83 -36.29
C ILE A 154 -67.23 46.60 -36.96
N ILE A 155 -66.03 46.01 -37.02
CA ILE A 155 -64.86 46.55 -37.76
C ILE A 155 -64.86 45.93 -39.18
N PRO A 156 -64.58 46.69 -40.26
CA PRO A 156 -64.49 46.14 -41.62
C PRO A 156 -63.25 45.24 -41.79
N ALA A 157 -63.41 44.10 -42.48
CA ALA A 157 -62.31 43.18 -42.77
C ALA A 157 -61.42 43.70 -43.93
N GLU A 158 -60.10 43.65 -43.78
CA GLU A 158 -59.11 43.90 -44.84
C GLU A 158 -58.39 42.59 -45.19
N PRO A 159 -57.84 42.42 -46.42
CA PRO A 159 -56.97 41.29 -46.71
C PRO A 159 -55.67 41.30 -45.88
N PRO A 160 -55.12 40.11 -45.57
CA PRO A 160 -53.88 39.99 -44.82
C PRO A 160 -52.67 40.56 -45.61
N LYS A 161 -51.58 40.87 -44.90
CA LYS A 161 -50.37 41.51 -45.45
C LYS A 161 -49.15 40.64 -45.23
N ILE A 162 -48.41 40.36 -46.31
CA ILE A 162 -47.15 39.60 -46.31
C ILE A 162 -45.96 40.53 -46.50
N ALA A 163 -44.95 40.41 -45.64
CA ALA A 163 -43.68 41.13 -45.71
C ALA A 163 -42.47 40.21 -45.51
N ASN A 164 -41.26 40.71 -45.76
CA ASN A 164 -39.98 40.04 -45.48
C ASN A 164 -39.84 38.61 -46.06
N VAL A 165 -40.45 38.34 -47.21
CA VAL A 165 -40.31 37.05 -47.90
C VAL A 165 -38.86 36.85 -48.33
N GLN A 166 -38.20 35.77 -47.92
CA GLN A 166 -36.80 35.51 -48.27
C GLN A 166 -36.46 34.02 -48.20
N SER A 167 -35.45 33.60 -48.95
CA SER A 167 -34.82 32.28 -48.89
C SER A 167 -33.41 32.46 -48.36
N ILE A 168 -33.05 31.67 -47.36
CA ILE A 168 -31.71 31.69 -46.77
C ILE A 168 -31.15 30.26 -46.78
N PRO A 169 -30.00 30.03 -47.46
CA PRO A 169 -29.36 30.93 -48.42
C PRO A 169 -30.12 30.98 -49.77
N VAL A 170 -29.81 31.99 -50.60
CA VAL A 170 -30.37 32.15 -51.96
C VAL A 170 -29.75 31.15 -52.95
N GLU A 171 -28.50 30.78 -52.74
CA GLU A 171 -27.82 29.70 -53.46
C GLU A 171 -27.36 28.66 -52.44
N GLN A 172 -27.72 27.40 -52.65
CA GLN A 172 -27.50 26.32 -51.70
C GLN A 172 -26.85 25.10 -52.37
N GLN A 173 -25.88 24.50 -51.68
CA GLN A 173 -25.23 23.25 -52.12
C GLN A 173 -26.22 22.07 -52.14
N TYR A 174 -26.07 21.19 -53.12
CA TYR A 174 -26.86 19.97 -53.25
C TYR A 174 -26.85 19.15 -51.95
N GLY A 175 -28.03 18.64 -51.56
CA GLY A 175 -28.21 17.88 -50.32
C GLY A 175 -28.41 18.72 -49.06
N SER A 176 -28.29 20.05 -49.13
CA SER A 176 -28.52 20.95 -48.00
C SER A 176 -29.90 21.62 -48.05
N ALA A 177 -30.36 22.11 -46.90
CA ALA A 177 -31.70 22.68 -46.74
C ALA A 177 -31.75 24.18 -47.06
N VAL A 178 -32.83 24.62 -47.68
CA VAL A 178 -33.15 26.05 -47.88
C VAL A 178 -34.30 26.43 -46.95
N ASN A 179 -34.12 27.51 -46.20
CA ASN A 179 -35.17 28.07 -45.35
C ASN A 179 -35.86 29.23 -46.04
N ILE A 180 -37.15 29.08 -46.35
CA ILE A 180 -38.01 30.14 -46.85
C ILE A 180 -38.79 30.73 -45.66
N SER A 181 -38.75 32.03 -45.47
CA SER A 181 -39.44 32.72 -44.37
C SER A 181 -40.19 33.96 -44.83
N CYS A 182 -41.19 34.38 -44.06
CA CYS A 182 -41.95 35.61 -44.26
C CYS A 182 -42.53 36.13 -42.93
N TYR A 183 -43.12 37.32 -42.96
CA TYR A 183 -43.88 37.92 -41.87
C TYR A 183 -45.31 38.23 -42.34
N ALA A 184 -46.33 37.69 -41.69
CA ALA A 184 -47.75 37.87 -42.06
C ALA A 184 -48.51 38.63 -40.98
N THR A 185 -49.44 39.51 -41.36
CA THR A 185 -50.27 40.29 -40.43
C THR A 185 -51.67 40.55 -40.97
N ASP A 186 -52.67 40.58 -40.10
CA ASP A 186 -54.07 40.84 -40.43
C ASP A 186 -54.79 41.73 -39.39
N ASN A 187 -55.84 42.45 -39.78
CA ASN A 187 -56.62 43.29 -38.86
C ASN A 187 -57.62 42.48 -38.02
N VAL A 188 -58.01 41.29 -38.48
CA VAL A 188 -58.86 40.32 -37.78
C VAL A 188 -58.02 39.18 -37.21
N ALA A 189 -57.57 38.24 -38.04
CA ALA A 189 -56.66 37.14 -37.70
C ALA A 189 -56.19 36.38 -38.95
N VAL A 190 -54.90 36.01 -38.99
CA VAL A 190 -54.31 35.16 -40.03
C VAL A 190 -54.72 33.70 -39.79
N ALA A 191 -55.38 33.08 -40.76
CA ALA A 191 -55.85 31.69 -40.71
C ALA A 191 -54.80 30.69 -41.22
N GLU A 192 -54.15 30.99 -42.36
CA GLU A 192 -53.13 30.11 -42.94
C GLU A 192 -52.06 30.91 -43.69
N VAL A 193 -50.82 30.39 -43.69
CA VAL A 193 -49.71 30.89 -44.51
C VAL A 193 -49.06 29.70 -45.23
N ARG A 194 -48.89 29.82 -46.54
CA ARG A 194 -48.38 28.75 -47.42
C ARG A 194 -47.33 29.27 -48.38
N VAL A 195 -46.38 28.39 -48.72
CA VAL A 195 -45.40 28.63 -49.78
C VAL A 195 -45.67 27.70 -50.96
N ASN A 196 -45.82 28.31 -52.14
CA ASN A 196 -45.85 27.59 -53.40
C ASN A 196 -44.47 27.63 -54.02
N ILE A 197 -43.94 26.46 -54.37
CA ILE A 197 -42.61 26.33 -54.95
C ILE A 197 -42.75 25.69 -56.32
N THR A 198 -42.03 26.25 -57.29
CA THR A 198 -41.98 25.80 -58.68
C THR A 198 -40.54 25.57 -59.10
N ARG A 199 -40.35 24.63 -60.02
CA ARG A 199 -39.07 24.40 -60.71
C ARG A 199 -39.37 24.26 -62.19
N ASN A 200 -38.70 25.04 -63.03
CA ASN A 200 -38.93 25.08 -64.49
C ASN A 200 -40.42 25.25 -64.86
N GLY A 201 -41.14 26.11 -64.14
CA GLY A 201 -42.56 26.39 -64.37
C GLY A 201 -43.55 25.32 -63.87
N THR A 202 -43.08 24.22 -63.28
CA THR A 202 -43.93 23.18 -62.68
C THR A 202 -44.01 23.38 -61.16
N ILE A 203 -45.22 23.41 -60.60
CA ILE A 203 -45.41 23.44 -59.14
C ILE A 203 -44.94 22.10 -58.57
N ILE A 204 -43.91 22.14 -57.72
CA ILE A 204 -43.38 20.97 -57.02
C ILE A 204 -44.03 20.77 -55.65
N GLY A 205 -44.70 21.80 -55.15
CA GLY A 205 -45.56 21.68 -53.97
C GLY A 205 -46.12 23.01 -53.49
N ASN A 206 -47.19 22.88 -52.72
CA ASN A 206 -47.82 23.93 -51.93
C ASN A 206 -47.75 23.46 -50.47
N PHE A 207 -46.93 24.13 -49.67
CA PHE A 207 -46.59 23.70 -48.33
C PHE A 207 -47.04 24.72 -47.30
N THR A 208 -47.68 24.26 -46.23
CA THR A 208 -47.97 25.09 -45.06
C THR A 208 -46.65 25.54 -44.42
N MET A 209 -46.54 26.84 -44.17
CA MET A 209 -45.40 27.41 -43.44
C MET A 209 -45.67 27.30 -41.94
N ASN A 210 -44.63 26.94 -41.17
CA ASN A 210 -44.74 26.79 -39.74
C ASN A 210 -44.66 28.16 -39.05
N PRO A 211 -45.54 28.47 -38.09
CA PRO A 211 -45.40 29.68 -37.27
C PRO A 211 -44.16 29.56 -36.37
N TYR A 212 -43.37 30.63 -36.28
CA TYR A 212 -42.18 30.71 -35.42
C TYR A 212 -42.39 31.65 -34.23
N SER A 213 -42.93 32.85 -34.48
CA SER A 213 -43.16 33.87 -33.47
C SER A 213 -44.39 34.68 -33.88
N VAL A 214 -45.58 34.16 -33.55
CA VAL A 214 -46.88 34.76 -33.89
C VAL A 214 -47.68 35.11 -32.63
N ASP A 215 -48.50 36.15 -32.71
CA ASP A 215 -49.44 36.52 -31.65
C ASP A 215 -50.71 35.64 -31.66
N GLU A 216 -51.66 35.90 -30.74
CA GLU A 216 -52.93 35.17 -30.64
C GLU A 216 -53.83 35.31 -31.88
N LYS A 217 -53.55 36.27 -32.76
CA LYS A 217 -54.24 36.49 -34.04
C LYS A 217 -53.47 35.90 -35.22
N GLY A 218 -52.36 35.20 -35.00
CA GLY A 218 -51.53 34.65 -36.06
C GLY A 218 -50.60 35.67 -36.74
N ASN A 219 -50.47 36.89 -36.22
CA ASN A 219 -49.56 37.88 -36.78
C ASN A 219 -48.13 37.58 -36.36
N GLY A 220 -47.21 37.37 -37.31
CA GLY A 220 -45.81 37.15 -36.98
C GLY A 220 -45.00 36.42 -38.05
N PHE A 221 -43.91 35.79 -37.63
CA PHE A 221 -42.97 35.09 -38.52
C PHE A 221 -43.38 33.66 -38.83
N TYR A 222 -43.27 33.29 -40.10
CA TYR A 222 -43.49 31.95 -40.61
C TYR A 222 -42.28 31.46 -41.41
N TYR A 223 -42.04 30.15 -41.40
CA TYR A 223 -40.93 29.54 -42.15
C TYR A 223 -41.24 28.15 -42.71
N TYR A 224 -40.53 27.76 -43.75
CA TYR A 224 -40.54 26.45 -44.37
C TYR A 224 -39.11 26.05 -44.72
N ASN A 225 -38.63 24.94 -44.16
CA ASN A 225 -37.27 24.46 -44.38
C ASN A 225 -37.31 23.10 -45.07
N SER A 226 -36.62 22.94 -46.19
CA SER A 226 -36.62 21.69 -46.95
C SER A 226 -35.34 21.50 -47.76
N THR A 227 -34.98 20.24 -48.01
CA THR A 227 -33.85 19.84 -48.85
C THR A 227 -34.33 19.51 -50.26
N TYR A 228 -33.63 20.02 -51.28
CA TYR A 228 -34.00 19.84 -52.67
C TYR A 228 -32.96 18.99 -53.40
N LEU A 229 -33.34 17.78 -53.82
CA LEU A 229 -32.44 16.79 -54.42
C LEU A 229 -32.30 16.95 -55.93
N SER A 230 -32.42 18.17 -56.45
CA SER A 230 -32.23 18.40 -57.87
C SER A 230 -31.68 19.79 -58.14
N LEU A 231 -30.73 19.86 -59.08
CA LEU A 231 -30.03 21.10 -59.42
C LEU A 231 -30.91 22.10 -60.17
N GLY A 232 -30.55 23.37 -60.07
CA GLY A 232 -31.12 24.46 -60.86
C GLY A 232 -31.94 25.43 -60.04
N ASN A 233 -32.65 26.30 -60.76
CA ASN A 233 -33.37 27.42 -60.17
C ASN A 233 -34.79 27.03 -59.77
N TYR A 234 -35.15 27.42 -58.57
CA TYR A 234 -36.47 27.29 -57.99
C TYR A 234 -37.08 28.69 -57.85
N THR A 235 -38.37 28.81 -58.13
CA THR A 235 -39.14 30.03 -57.93
C THR A 235 -40.24 29.75 -56.92
N TYR A 236 -40.42 30.63 -55.94
CA TYR A 236 -41.42 30.46 -54.90
C TYR A 236 -42.16 31.77 -54.61
N PHE A 237 -43.40 31.66 -54.16
CA PHE A 237 -44.15 32.78 -53.59
C PHE A 237 -44.90 32.31 -52.36
N VAL A 238 -45.17 33.23 -51.46
CA VAL A 238 -45.96 32.98 -50.25
C VAL A 238 -47.35 33.54 -50.45
N TRP A 239 -48.36 32.85 -49.95
CA TRP A 239 -49.72 33.39 -49.86
C TRP A 239 -50.29 33.12 -48.47
N ASP A 240 -51.18 34.00 -48.02
CA ASP A 240 -51.86 33.92 -46.74
C ASP A 240 -53.39 34.12 -46.91
N GLU A 241 -54.14 33.67 -45.91
CA GLU A 241 -55.60 33.76 -45.84
C GLU A 241 -56.01 34.18 -44.43
N ASP A 242 -56.98 35.10 -44.29
CA ASP A 242 -57.57 35.48 -43.01
C ASP A 242 -58.75 34.57 -42.61
N ILE A 243 -59.27 34.71 -41.39
CA ILE A 243 -60.42 33.90 -40.94
C ILE A 243 -61.74 34.17 -41.69
N ASN A 244 -61.80 35.21 -42.52
CA ASN A 244 -62.96 35.56 -43.33
C ASN A 244 -62.81 35.14 -44.82
N GLY A 245 -61.68 34.54 -45.19
CA GLY A 245 -61.39 34.03 -46.53
C GLY A 245 -60.78 35.07 -47.49
N TYR A 246 -60.35 36.23 -47.01
CA TYR A 246 -59.54 37.16 -47.79
C TYR A 246 -58.10 36.66 -47.90
N THR A 247 -57.53 36.74 -49.10
CA THR A 247 -56.19 36.22 -49.39
C THR A 247 -55.26 37.31 -49.90
N ASN A 248 -53.95 37.12 -49.69
CA ASN A 248 -52.91 37.92 -50.32
C ASN A 248 -51.76 37.01 -50.80
N ILE A 249 -51.00 37.50 -51.78
CA ILE A 249 -49.91 36.76 -52.42
C ILE A 249 -48.68 37.67 -52.53
N SER A 250 -47.51 37.17 -52.15
CA SER A 250 -46.25 37.87 -52.31
C SER A 250 -45.75 37.88 -53.75
N GLU A 251 -44.80 38.77 -54.06
CA GLU A 251 -43.99 38.62 -55.26
C GLU A 251 -43.23 37.28 -55.25
N ALA A 252 -43.00 36.74 -56.44
CA ALA A 252 -42.21 35.53 -56.61
C ALA A 252 -40.72 35.82 -56.44
N LYS A 253 -40.03 35.00 -55.64
CA LYS A 253 -38.58 35.04 -55.42
C LYS A 253 -37.93 33.73 -55.88
N ASN A 254 -36.61 33.74 -56.00
CA ASN A 254 -35.85 32.60 -56.50
C ASN A 254 -34.80 32.12 -55.50
N PHE A 255 -34.48 30.83 -55.54
CA PHE A 255 -33.26 30.26 -54.98
C PHE A 255 -32.70 29.20 -55.93
N SER A 256 -31.41 28.89 -55.84
CA SER A 256 -30.74 27.90 -56.69
C SER A 256 -30.17 26.77 -55.85
N ILE A 257 -30.25 25.54 -56.38
CA ILE A 257 -29.49 24.40 -55.89
C ILE A 257 -28.35 24.16 -56.87
N VAL A 258 -27.12 24.32 -56.39
CA VAL A 258 -25.89 24.14 -57.15
C VAL A 258 -25.07 23.02 -56.51
N ASP A 259 -24.15 22.46 -57.27
CA ASP A 259 -23.13 21.59 -56.71
C ASP A 259 -21.76 22.10 -57.17
N THR A 260 -21.04 22.68 -56.22
CA THR A 260 -19.71 23.23 -56.43
C THR A 260 -18.68 22.52 -55.54
N THR A 261 -19.09 21.47 -54.83
CA THR A 261 -18.21 20.72 -53.94
C THR A 261 -17.58 19.58 -54.72
N PRO A 262 -16.24 19.52 -54.83
CA PRO A 262 -15.59 18.40 -55.49
C PRO A 262 -15.66 17.13 -54.61
N PRO A 263 -15.46 15.94 -55.20
CA PRO A 263 -15.43 14.69 -54.44
C PRO A 263 -14.41 14.72 -53.29
N GLU A 264 -14.77 14.14 -52.16
CA GLU A 264 -13.90 13.98 -51.01
C GLU A 264 -13.06 12.70 -51.16
N ILE A 265 -11.73 12.82 -50.99
CA ILE A 265 -10.80 11.69 -51.07
C ILE A 265 -10.28 11.40 -49.65
N ASN A 266 -10.73 10.29 -49.08
CA ASN A 266 -10.44 9.86 -47.73
C ASN A 266 -9.68 8.53 -47.71
N GLU A 267 -8.88 8.31 -46.66
CA GLU A 267 -8.15 7.05 -46.44
C GLU A 267 -7.33 6.60 -47.67
N ALA A 268 -6.67 7.55 -48.33
CA ALA A 268 -5.83 7.26 -49.49
C ALA A 268 -4.45 6.74 -49.03
N TYR A 269 -4.07 5.54 -49.47
CA TYR A 269 -2.79 4.91 -49.12
C TYR A 269 -2.24 4.03 -50.25
N SER A 270 -0.96 3.72 -50.17
CA SER A 270 -0.29 2.71 -50.99
C SER A 270 0.34 1.63 -50.13
N PHE A 271 0.12 0.36 -50.45
CA PHE A 271 0.66 -0.78 -49.72
C PHE A 271 0.95 -1.98 -50.63
N PRO A 272 2.01 -2.76 -50.36
CA PRO A 272 3.09 -2.49 -49.41
C PRO A 272 4.05 -1.39 -49.92
N SER A 273 4.71 -0.71 -48.98
CA SER A 273 5.82 0.21 -49.25
C SER A 273 6.78 0.16 -48.07
N PRO A 274 8.08 -0.12 -48.27
CA PRO A 274 8.71 -0.47 -49.55
C PRO A 274 8.31 -1.85 -50.09
N GLN A 275 8.56 -2.11 -51.37
CA GLN A 275 8.19 -3.34 -52.07
C GLN A 275 9.33 -3.80 -53.01
N VAL A 276 9.46 -5.11 -53.23
CA VAL A 276 10.44 -5.66 -54.16
C VAL A 276 10.06 -5.43 -55.63
N PRO A 277 11.03 -5.38 -56.56
CA PRO A 277 10.75 -5.30 -57.99
C PRO A 277 9.77 -6.39 -58.46
N ASN A 278 8.81 -5.97 -59.28
CA ASN A 278 7.71 -6.78 -59.82
C ASN A 278 6.70 -7.30 -58.78
N GLY A 279 6.81 -6.87 -57.51
CA GLY A 279 5.77 -7.04 -56.51
C GLY A 279 4.55 -6.16 -56.80
N TYR A 280 3.38 -6.61 -56.36
CA TYR A 280 2.15 -5.81 -56.47
C TYR A 280 2.16 -4.68 -55.44
N VAL A 281 1.83 -3.48 -55.88
CA VAL A 281 1.51 -2.31 -55.05
C VAL A 281 0.05 -1.95 -55.30
N ASN A 282 -0.70 -1.89 -54.22
CA ASN A 282 -2.08 -1.44 -54.20
C ASN A 282 -2.14 0.03 -53.78
N ILE A 283 -2.71 0.89 -54.61
CA ILE A 283 -3.11 2.26 -54.26
C ILE A 283 -4.62 2.25 -54.07
N SER A 284 -5.11 2.63 -52.91
CA SER A 284 -6.54 2.63 -52.59
C SER A 284 -6.97 3.93 -51.95
N ALA A 285 -8.22 4.34 -52.19
CA ALA A 285 -8.86 5.47 -51.53
C ALA A 285 -10.37 5.25 -51.39
N ASN A 286 -10.96 5.79 -50.32
CA ASN A 286 -12.41 5.94 -50.20
C ASN A 286 -12.79 7.30 -50.80
N ILE A 287 -13.66 7.31 -51.80
CA ILE A 287 -14.01 8.54 -52.51
C ILE A 287 -15.52 8.67 -52.51
N THR A 288 -15.99 9.78 -51.95
CA THR A 288 -17.41 10.09 -51.78
C THR A 288 -17.72 11.47 -52.33
N ASP A 289 -18.93 11.67 -52.79
CA ASP A 289 -19.39 12.95 -53.33
C ASP A 289 -20.82 13.21 -52.84
N ASN A 290 -21.19 14.48 -52.68
CA ASN A 290 -22.54 14.86 -52.26
C ASN A 290 -23.58 14.57 -53.36
N MET A 291 -23.16 14.45 -54.63
CA MET A 291 -24.05 14.07 -55.74
C MET A 291 -23.65 12.73 -56.38
N ALA A 292 -22.53 12.69 -57.10
CA ALA A 292 -22.05 11.50 -57.79
C ALA A 292 -20.61 11.65 -58.27
N VAL A 293 -19.77 10.68 -57.90
CA VAL A 293 -18.44 10.51 -58.49
C VAL A 293 -18.58 10.03 -59.94
N ASN A 294 -17.91 10.72 -60.86
CA ASN A 294 -17.96 10.44 -62.30
C ASN A 294 -16.75 9.63 -62.76
N TYR A 295 -15.55 10.16 -62.53
CA TYR A 295 -14.32 9.55 -63.01
C TYR A 295 -13.20 9.66 -61.97
N VAL A 296 -12.54 8.52 -61.72
CA VAL A 296 -11.42 8.42 -60.79
C VAL A 296 -10.23 7.76 -61.49
N TYR A 297 -9.09 8.43 -61.45
CA TYR A 297 -7.85 7.91 -62.01
C TYR A 297 -6.68 8.28 -61.12
N VAL A 298 -5.58 7.54 -61.25
CA VAL A 298 -4.33 7.81 -60.57
C VAL A 298 -3.22 8.04 -61.58
N LYS A 299 -2.41 9.07 -61.33
CA LYS A 299 -1.13 9.28 -62.02
C LYS A 299 -0.01 8.79 -61.13
N VAL A 300 0.84 7.92 -61.66
CA VAL A 300 2.03 7.40 -60.98
C VAL A 300 3.25 7.92 -61.74
N GLU A 301 4.04 8.75 -61.07
CA GLU A 301 5.33 9.24 -61.52
C GLU A 301 6.41 8.22 -61.12
N CYS A 302 7.05 7.63 -62.13
CA CYS A 302 8.14 6.69 -61.98
C CYS A 302 9.45 7.41 -61.58
N PRO A 303 10.42 6.72 -60.98
CA PRO A 303 11.72 7.29 -60.61
C PRO A 303 12.47 7.95 -61.79
N ASN A 304 12.27 7.45 -63.01
CA ASN A 304 12.86 7.99 -64.23
C ASN A 304 12.16 9.28 -64.75
N GLY A 305 11.15 9.79 -64.04
CA GLY A 305 10.36 10.98 -64.39
C GLY A 305 9.20 10.72 -65.37
N SER A 306 9.02 9.48 -65.85
CA SER A 306 7.87 9.12 -66.68
C SER A 306 6.58 9.07 -65.85
N ILE A 307 5.47 9.51 -66.42
CA ILE A 307 4.16 9.50 -65.74
C ILE A 307 3.26 8.48 -66.44
N GLN A 308 2.72 7.56 -65.66
CA GLN A 308 1.74 6.56 -66.09
C GLN A 308 0.38 6.91 -65.49
N GLN A 309 -0.67 6.90 -66.30
CA GLN A 309 -2.04 7.18 -65.85
C GLN A 309 -2.89 5.92 -65.94
N TYR A 310 -3.64 5.64 -64.88
CA TYR A 310 -4.53 4.48 -64.80
C TYR A 310 -5.89 4.90 -64.26
N GLU A 311 -6.94 4.37 -64.87
CA GLU A 311 -8.27 4.39 -64.28
C GLU A 311 -8.31 3.45 -63.06
N MET A 312 -8.92 3.91 -61.96
CA MET A 312 -9.05 3.10 -60.75
C MET A 312 -10.30 2.21 -60.84
N GLN A 313 -10.16 0.96 -60.43
CA GLN A 313 -11.29 0.04 -60.29
C GLN A 313 -12.09 0.37 -59.03
N HIS A 314 -13.38 0.11 -59.01
CA HIS A 314 -14.24 0.42 -57.86
C HIS A 314 -15.04 -0.80 -57.41
N ASN A 315 -14.88 -1.17 -56.13
CA ASN A 315 -15.75 -2.12 -55.43
C ASN A 315 -16.35 -1.44 -54.18
N SER A 316 -15.75 -1.64 -53.01
CA SER A 316 -16.05 -0.89 -51.78
C SER A 316 -15.18 0.36 -51.62
N LYS A 317 -14.03 0.39 -52.29
CA LYS A 317 -13.10 1.51 -52.41
C LYS A 317 -12.62 1.60 -53.86
N TYR A 318 -12.12 2.76 -54.25
CA TYR A 318 -11.37 2.89 -55.49
C TYR A 318 -9.96 2.34 -55.28
N TYR A 319 -9.50 1.47 -56.17
CA TYR A 319 -8.16 0.88 -56.08
C TYR A 319 -7.48 0.70 -57.44
N LEU A 320 -6.16 0.71 -57.41
CA LEU A 320 -5.28 0.26 -58.49
C LEU A 320 -4.31 -0.76 -57.92
N ASN A 321 -4.19 -1.93 -58.57
CA ASN A 321 -3.16 -2.91 -58.24
C ASN A 321 -2.23 -3.11 -59.44
N LYS A 322 -0.95 -2.79 -59.29
CA LYS A 322 0.05 -2.84 -60.37
C LYS A 322 1.40 -3.31 -59.86
N THR A 323 2.22 -3.83 -60.78
CA THR A 323 3.61 -4.20 -60.52
C THR A 323 4.54 -3.16 -61.14
N TYR A 324 5.68 -2.95 -60.49
CA TYR A 324 6.68 -1.95 -60.88
C TYR A 324 8.07 -2.59 -60.82
N SER A 325 8.89 -2.42 -61.85
CA SER A 325 10.20 -3.09 -61.97
C SER A 325 11.40 -2.18 -61.76
N GLU A 326 11.24 -0.86 -61.88
CA GLU A 326 12.33 0.09 -61.68
C GLU A 326 12.49 0.38 -60.19
N LEU A 327 13.73 0.47 -59.73
CA LEU A 327 14.05 0.80 -58.35
C LEU A 327 13.89 2.30 -58.10
N GLY A 328 13.48 2.66 -56.90
CA GLY A 328 13.37 4.04 -56.41
C GLY A 328 11.97 4.42 -55.95
N LYS A 329 11.82 5.71 -55.66
CA LYS A 329 10.59 6.30 -55.15
C LYS A 329 9.61 6.62 -56.29
N TYR A 330 8.39 6.13 -56.16
CA TYR A 330 7.25 6.43 -57.02
C TYR A 330 6.32 7.39 -56.30
N ASN A 331 6.01 8.53 -56.91
CA ASN A 331 4.97 9.43 -56.42
C ASN A 331 3.67 9.10 -57.14
N TRP A 332 2.55 9.10 -56.44
CA TRP A 332 1.25 8.90 -57.04
C TRP A 332 0.28 10.00 -56.63
N THR A 333 -0.65 10.35 -57.51
CA THR A 333 -1.72 11.31 -57.24
C THR A 333 -3.03 10.75 -57.77
N VAL A 334 -3.98 10.53 -56.87
CA VAL A 334 -5.36 10.16 -57.19
C VAL A 334 -6.13 11.43 -57.51
N TYR A 335 -6.87 11.42 -58.60
CA TYR A 335 -7.78 12.48 -59.03
C TYR A 335 -9.20 11.92 -59.07
N ALA A 336 -10.13 12.65 -58.48
CA ALA A 336 -11.55 12.36 -58.54
C ALA A 336 -12.31 13.56 -59.07
N ASN A 337 -13.23 13.34 -59.99
CA ASN A 337 -14.18 14.36 -60.41
C ASN A 337 -15.63 13.89 -60.29
N ASP A 338 -16.53 14.84 -60.11
CA ASP A 338 -17.96 14.60 -60.14
C ASP A 338 -18.53 14.74 -61.56
N THR A 339 -19.85 14.62 -61.68
CA THR A 339 -20.54 14.72 -62.98
C THR A 339 -20.63 16.16 -63.52
N LEU A 340 -20.29 17.18 -62.73
CA LEU A 340 -20.27 18.59 -63.12
C LEU A 340 -18.85 19.13 -63.40
N GLY A 341 -17.83 18.32 -63.15
CA GLY A 341 -16.43 18.65 -63.39
C GLY A 341 -15.73 19.31 -62.21
N ASN A 342 -16.28 19.29 -61.00
CA ASN A 342 -15.52 19.68 -59.81
C ASN A 342 -14.47 18.58 -59.52
N ILE A 343 -13.22 18.98 -59.25
CA ILE A 343 -12.08 18.05 -59.14
C ILE A 343 -11.41 18.19 -57.77
N ASN A 344 -11.09 17.05 -57.17
CA ASN A 344 -10.18 16.96 -56.03
C ASN A 344 -9.02 16.00 -56.33
N ASN A 345 -7.92 16.12 -55.58
CA ASN A 345 -6.78 15.22 -55.71
C ASN A 345 -6.07 14.98 -54.38
N TYR A 346 -5.40 13.84 -54.28
CA TYR A 346 -4.57 13.45 -53.13
C TYR A 346 -3.31 12.75 -53.59
N SER A 347 -2.17 13.10 -53.01
CA SER A 347 -0.87 12.54 -53.38
C SER A 347 -0.26 11.69 -52.26
N GLY A 348 0.45 10.64 -52.65
CA GLY A 348 1.27 9.81 -51.77
C GLY A 348 2.49 9.27 -52.52
N ALA A 349 3.25 8.39 -51.87
CA ALA A 349 4.38 7.75 -52.50
C ALA A 349 4.58 6.33 -51.97
N PHE A 350 5.24 5.49 -52.78
CA PHE A 350 5.79 4.20 -52.36
C PHE A 350 7.20 4.02 -52.93
N VAL A 351 7.95 3.06 -52.40
CA VAL A 351 9.33 2.79 -52.85
C VAL A 351 9.44 1.35 -53.35
N ILE A 352 10.08 1.18 -54.50
CA ILE A 352 10.50 -0.13 -55.00
C ILE A 352 12.00 -0.27 -54.75
N THR A 353 12.40 -1.26 -53.97
CA THR A 353 13.81 -1.46 -53.57
C THR A 353 14.11 -2.95 -53.40
N ASN A 354 15.37 -3.35 -53.53
CA ASN A 354 15.79 -4.65 -53.02
C ASN A 354 15.92 -4.54 -51.50
N PHE A 355 15.52 -5.60 -50.80
CA PHE A 355 15.58 -5.58 -49.34
C PHE A 355 17.01 -5.86 -48.90
N PRO A 356 17.49 -5.20 -47.83
CA PRO A 356 18.84 -5.43 -47.35
C PRO A 356 18.91 -6.84 -46.77
N HIS A 357 20.09 -7.45 -46.77
CA HIS A 357 20.32 -8.79 -46.20
C HIS A 357 21.07 -8.67 -44.87
N ALA A 358 20.35 -8.91 -43.77
CA ALA A 358 20.89 -8.86 -42.42
C ALA A 358 21.84 -10.04 -42.14
N ASN A 359 23.04 -9.74 -41.66
CA ASN A 359 23.99 -10.75 -41.20
C ASN A 359 24.90 -10.18 -40.11
N PHE A 360 25.38 -11.01 -39.20
CA PHE A 360 26.35 -10.60 -38.19
C PHE A 360 27.27 -11.73 -37.75
N SER A 361 28.35 -11.37 -37.09
CA SER A 361 29.24 -12.27 -36.35
C SER A 361 29.41 -11.78 -34.91
N TYR A 362 29.85 -12.66 -34.02
CA TYR A 362 30.15 -12.31 -32.64
C TYR A 362 31.45 -12.97 -32.18
N SER A 363 32.07 -12.41 -31.15
CA SER A 363 33.28 -12.96 -30.53
C SER A 363 33.27 -12.67 -29.02
N PRO A 364 33.67 -13.62 -28.16
CA PRO A 364 34.19 -14.97 -28.47
C PRO A 364 33.11 -15.98 -28.93
N GLU A 365 33.51 -17.10 -29.57
CA GLU A 365 32.58 -18.13 -30.06
C GLU A 365 31.98 -19.00 -28.95
N ASN A 366 32.72 -19.23 -27.86
CA ASN A 366 32.28 -20.01 -26.70
C ASN A 366 32.31 -19.10 -25.45
N PRO A 367 31.37 -18.15 -25.33
CA PRO A 367 31.36 -17.19 -24.23
C PRO A 367 30.88 -17.82 -22.92
N THR A 368 31.40 -17.29 -21.82
CA THR A 368 30.85 -17.41 -20.47
C THR A 368 30.08 -16.15 -20.11
N ASP A 369 29.29 -16.19 -19.05
CA ASP A 369 28.58 -15.03 -18.51
C ASP A 369 29.52 -14.01 -17.85
N LEU A 370 30.82 -14.32 -17.70
CA LEU A 370 31.86 -13.34 -17.38
C LEU A 370 32.35 -12.56 -18.61
N ASP A 371 32.20 -13.11 -19.80
CA ASP A 371 32.69 -12.51 -21.05
C ASP A 371 31.80 -11.37 -21.54
N THR A 372 32.42 -10.38 -22.18
CA THR A 372 31.69 -9.38 -22.97
C THR A 372 31.77 -9.76 -24.44
N LEU A 373 30.64 -10.10 -25.04
CA LEU A 373 30.55 -10.45 -26.46
C LEU A 373 30.55 -9.17 -27.29
N ASN A 374 31.39 -9.14 -28.32
CA ASN A 374 31.38 -8.09 -29.33
C ASN A 374 30.65 -8.59 -30.58
N PHE A 375 29.67 -7.81 -31.04
CA PHE A 375 28.84 -8.08 -32.20
C PHE A 375 29.23 -7.17 -33.35
N PHE A 376 29.45 -7.78 -34.52
CA PHE A 376 29.91 -7.11 -35.72
C PHE A 376 28.90 -7.31 -36.85
N ASP A 377 28.42 -6.21 -37.41
CA ASP A 377 27.56 -6.19 -38.58
C ASP A 377 28.30 -6.68 -39.84
N ASN A 378 27.69 -7.63 -40.53
CA ASN A 378 28.09 -8.16 -41.84
C ASN A 378 26.96 -8.01 -42.87
N SER A 379 25.98 -7.15 -42.59
CA SER A 379 24.83 -6.96 -43.44
C SER A 379 25.21 -6.24 -44.73
N ILE A 380 24.47 -6.53 -45.79
CA ILE A 380 24.68 -5.94 -47.11
C ILE A 380 23.37 -5.37 -47.63
N ASP A 381 23.47 -4.30 -48.39
CA ASP A 381 22.39 -3.74 -49.18
C ASP A 381 22.90 -3.59 -50.62
N SER A 382 22.14 -4.11 -51.59
CA SER A 382 22.61 -4.26 -52.98
C SER A 382 22.40 -3.01 -53.83
N ASP A 383 21.46 -2.17 -53.46
CA ASP A 383 21.05 -0.96 -54.18
C ASP A 383 21.11 0.30 -53.32
N GLY A 384 21.56 0.18 -52.07
CA GLY A 384 21.68 1.31 -51.14
C GLY A 384 22.73 1.10 -50.04
N PHE A 385 22.42 1.67 -48.89
CA PHE A 385 23.19 1.55 -47.65
C PHE A 385 22.26 1.49 -46.44
N ILE A 386 22.72 0.78 -45.41
CA ILE A 386 21.98 0.61 -44.16
C ILE A 386 22.09 1.88 -43.32
N VAL A 387 20.96 2.39 -42.83
CA VAL A 387 20.88 3.62 -42.02
C VAL A 387 20.56 3.36 -40.54
N ASN A 388 19.97 2.21 -40.21
CA ASN A 388 19.63 1.86 -38.84
C ASN A 388 19.98 0.40 -38.54
N TYR A 389 20.48 0.17 -37.32
CA TYR A 389 20.87 -1.12 -36.78
C TYR A 389 20.28 -1.23 -35.37
N THR A 390 19.39 -2.19 -35.17
CA THR A 390 18.78 -2.48 -33.87
C THR A 390 19.13 -3.91 -33.48
N TRP A 391 19.83 -4.06 -32.37
CA TRP A 391 20.18 -5.33 -31.76
C TRP A 391 19.20 -5.64 -30.64
N ASN A 392 18.67 -6.85 -30.62
CA ASN A 392 17.96 -7.43 -29.48
C ASN A 392 18.76 -8.64 -29.02
N PHE A 393 19.25 -8.63 -27.78
CA PHE A 393 20.15 -9.67 -27.29
C PHE A 393 19.44 -10.92 -26.75
N GLY A 394 18.09 -10.93 -26.75
CA GLY A 394 17.29 -12.07 -26.30
C GLY A 394 17.09 -12.16 -24.79
N ASP A 395 17.67 -11.23 -24.01
CA ASP A 395 17.57 -11.10 -22.55
C ASP A 395 16.70 -9.90 -22.12
N GLY A 396 16.03 -9.25 -23.08
CA GLY A 396 15.25 -8.03 -22.88
C GLY A 396 16.03 -6.74 -23.13
N ASN A 397 17.36 -6.79 -23.29
CA ASN A 397 18.17 -5.64 -23.63
C ASN A 397 18.25 -5.41 -25.14
N VAL A 398 18.32 -4.13 -25.52
CA VAL A 398 18.50 -3.69 -26.91
C VAL A 398 19.67 -2.71 -27.02
N SER A 399 20.31 -2.70 -28.19
CA SER A 399 21.36 -1.74 -28.52
C SER A 399 21.18 -1.19 -29.93
N TYR A 400 21.76 -0.03 -30.18
CA TYR A 400 21.68 0.67 -31.46
C TYR A 400 23.08 0.95 -31.99
N GLY A 401 23.23 0.85 -33.30
CA GLY A 401 24.49 1.12 -33.99
C GLY A 401 25.06 -0.11 -34.68
N ARG A 402 25.98 0.13 -35.61
CA ARG A 402 26.47 -0.88 -36.54
C ARG A 402 27.16 -2.05 -35.83
N ASN A 403 28.07 -1.76 -34.90
CA ASN A 403 28.70 -2.76 -34.04
C ASN A 403 28.38 -2.41 -32.59
N THR A 404 28.23 -3.43 -31.74
CA THR A 404 27.91 -3.26 -30.33
C THR A 404 28.58 -4.34 -29.51
N SER A 405 28.59 -4.18 -28.18
CA SER A 405 28.96 -5.24 -27.25
C SER A 405 27.83 -5.49 -26.27
N HIS A 406 27.76 -6.71 -25.71
CA HIS A 406 26.82 -7.07 -24.66
C HIS A 406 27.44 -8.09 -23.72
N LYS A 407 27.09 -8.02 -22.44
CA LYS A 407 27.48 -8.99 -21.41
C LYS A 407 26.20 -9.55 -20.79
N TYR A 408 26.06 -10.87 -20.81
CA TYR A 408 24.95 -11.56 -20.18
C TYR A 408 25.21 -11.69 -18.67
N THR A 409 24.14 -11.59 -17.88
CA THR A 409 24.24 -11.69 -16.41
C THR A 409 24.14 -13.11 -15.89
N ASP A 410 23.77 -14.05 -16.77
CA ASP A 410 23.46 -15.43 -16.43
C ASP A 410 23.84 -16.32 -17.62
N ASN A 411 24.08 -17.59 -17.36
CA ASN A 411 24.34 -18.58 -18.41
C ASN A 411 23.02 -18.98 -19.11
N GLY A 412 23.10 -19.44 -20.36
CA GLY A 412 21.90 -19.89 -21.07
C GLY A 412 21.94 -19.70 -22.58
N MET A 413 20.80 -20.00 -23.20
CA MET A 413 20.58 -19.85 -24.63
C MET A 413 19.89 -18.52 -24.93
N TYR A 414 20.59 -17.62 -25.61
CA TYR A 414 20.07 -16.31 -26.01
C TYR A 414 19.91 -16.22 -27.51
N ASN A 415 18.75 -15.77 -27.99
CA ASN A 415 18.50 -15.57 -29.41
C ASN A 415 18.75 -14.11 -29.78
N VAL A 416 19.92 -13.81 -30.33
CA VAL A 416 20.29 -12.45 -30.71
C VAL A 416 19.75 -12.14 -32.09
N THR A 417 18.96 -11.08 -32.21
CA THR A 417 18.39 -10.59 -33.46
C THR A 417 19.01 -9.25 -33.84
N LEU A 418 19.53 -9.15 -35.06
CA LEU A 418 19.89 -7.89 -35.70
C LEU A 418 18.78 -7.53 -36.69
N THR A 419 18.13 -6.39 -36.48
CA THR A 419 17.20 -5.77 -37.42
C THR A 419 17.85 -4.54 -38.04
N ILE A 420 17.86 -4.49 -39.37
CA ILE A 420 18.42 -3.38 -40.14
C ILE A 420 17.34 -2.67 -40.95
N VAL A 421 17.56 -1.38 -41.17
CA VAL A 421 16.76 -0.55 -42.08
C VAL A 421 17.69 0.16 -43.04
N ASP A 422 17.40 0.12 -44.34
CA ASP A 422 18.17 0.84 -45.37
C ASP A 422 17.68 2.28 -45.62
N ASN A 423 18.37 2.99 -46.50
CA ASN A 423 18.04 4.36 -46.88
C ASN A 423 16.70 4.51 -47.61
N ASP A 424 16.11 3.41 -48.08
CA ASP A 424 14.83 3.36 -48.78
C ASP A 424 13.68 2.91 -47.85
N GLY A 425 14.00 2.65 -46.58
CA GLY A 425 13.08 2.25 -45.53
C GLY A 425 12.76 0.75 -45.51
N ALA A 426 13.45 -0.07 -46.33
CA ALA A 426 13.26 -1.51 -46.33
C ALA A 426 13.97 -2.13 -45.13
N THR A 427 13.33 -3.16 -44.58
CA THR A 427 13.74 -3.76 -43.32
C THR A 427 13.98 -5.25 -43.48
N ASN A 428 15.03 -5.74 -42.83
CA ASN A 428 15.30 -7.16 -42.73
C ASN A 428 15.89 -7.48 -41.36
N SER A 429 15.74 -8.72 -40.93
CA SER A 429 16.25 -9.18 -39.65
C SER A 429 16.85 -10.57 -39.77
N THR A 430 17.89 -10.83 -38.99
CA THR A 430 18.51 -12.15 -38.86
C THR A 430 18.73 -12.47 -37.39
N SER A 431 18.70 -13.75 -37.04
CA SER A 431 18.87 -14.20 -35.65
C SER A 431 19.91 -15.31 -35.54
N LYS A 432 20.71 -15.29 -34.47
CA LYS A 432 21.62 -16.39 -34.10
C LYS A 432 21.40 -16.75 -32.63
N ALA A 433 21.24 -18.04 -32.37
CA ALA A 433 21.23 -18.57 -31.02
C ALA A 433 22.68 -18.67 -30.50
N ILE A 434 22.94 -18.07 -29.35
CA ILE A 434 24.24 -18.03 -28.68
C ILE A 434 24.08 -18.74 -27.34
N TYR A 435 24.94 -19.72 -27.08
CA TYR A 435 25.01 -20.39 -25.78
C TYR A 435 26.09 -19.74 -24.93
N VAL A 436 25.67 -19.12 -23.83
CA VAL A 436 26.54 -18.60 -22.78
C VAL A 436 26.71 -19.70 -21.75
N SER A 437 27.94 -20.13 -21.54
CA SER A 437 28.26 -21.29 -20.71
C SER A 437 28.51 -20.87 -19.26
N ASN A 438 28.19 -21.76 -18.32
CA ASN A 438 28.57 -21.63 -16.92
C ASN A 438 30.08 -21.86 -16.74
N ILE A 439 30.70 -21.19 -15.78
CA ILE A 439 32.06 -21.48 -15.31
C ILE A 439 31.96 -22.49 -14.17
N LEU A 440 32.75 -23.56 -14.23
CA LEU A 440 32.71 -24.58 -13.18
C LEU A 440 33.32 -24.02 -11.87
N PRO A 441 32.79 -24.43 -10.69
CA PRO A 441 33.29 -23.97 -9.41
C PRO A 441 34.70 -24.52 -9.15
N ALA A 442 35.45 -23.86 -8.27
CA ALA A 442 36.74 -24.33 -7.78
C ALA A 442 36.56 -25.06 -6.45
N ALA A 443 36.84 -26.37 -6.42
CA ALA A 443 36.86 -27.17 -5.20
C ALA A 443 38.19 -26.99 -4.46
N VAL A 444 38.17 -26.51 -3.21
CA VAL A 444 39.36 -26.35 -2.38
C VAL A 444 39.03 -26.70 -0.94
N PHE A 445 39.87 -27.53 -0.30
CA PHE A 445 39.75 -27.81 1.12
C PHE A 445 41.08 -27.92 1.86
N ASN A 446 41.01 -27.73 3.18
CA ASN A 446 42.04 -28.05 4.14
C ASN A 446 41.48 -28.97 5.24
N TYR A 447 42.35 -29.61 6.01
CA TYR A 447 41.95 -30.46 7.12
C TYR A 447 42.84 -30.23 8.35
N MET A 448 42.31 -30.53 9.53
CA MET A 448 43.04 -30.49 10.80
C MET A 448 42.60 -31.66 11.71
N PRO A 449 43.52 -32.25 12.49
CA PRO A 449 44.96 -31.94 12.58
C PRO A 449 45.75 -32.39 11.33
N LEU A 450 47.00 -31.89 11.17
CA LEU A 450 47.84 -32.19 9.99
C LEU A 450 48.46 -33.60 10.02
N ASN A 451 48.62 -34.18 11.20
CA ASN A 451 49.11 -35.55 11.40
C ASN A 451 48.11 -36.28 12.33
N PRO A 452 46.89 -36.57 11.84
CA PRO A 452 45.86 -37.21 12.64
C PRO A 452 46.18 -38.67 12.95
N THR A 453 45.78 -39.14 14.11
CA THR A 453 45.66 -40.59 14.37
C THR A 453 44.24 -41.09 14.06
N ASP A 454 44.04 -42.39 14.02
CA ASP A 454 42.73 -43.05 13.91
C ASP A 454 41.81 -42.81 15.13
N MET A 455 42.35 -42.26 16.21
CA MET A 455 41.59 -41.77 17.36
C MET A 455 41.10 -40.33 17.21
N ASP A 456 41.67 -39.55 16.29
CA ASP A 456 41.35 -38.13 16.11
C ASP A 456 40.07 -37.92 15.28
N MET A 457 39.22 -36.99 15.71
CA MET A 457 38.17 -36.45 14.86
C MET A 457 38.74 -35.36 13.96
N ILE A 458 38.85 -35.64 12.66
CA ILE A 458 39.40 -34.73 11.66
C ILE A 458 38.31 -33.79 11.19
N THR A 459 38.64 -32.50 11.16
CA THR A 459 37.78 -31.47 10.57
C THR A 459 38.24 -31.17 9.15
N PHE A 460 37.34 -31.35 8.19
CA PHE A 460 37.52 -31.00 6.78
C PHE A 460 36.79 -29.71 6.47
N ASN A 461 37.51 -28.72 5.93
CA ASN A 461 37.00 -27.38 5.69
C ASN A 461 37.14 -26.99 4.22
N ALA A 462 36.00 -26.87 3.53
CA ALA A 462 35.90 -26.48 2.13
C ALA A 462 35.54 -25.00 1.91
N SER A 463 35.61 -24.15 2.94
CA SER A 463 35.20 -22.73 2.86
C SER A 463 35.98 -21.87 1.87
N ASN A 464 37.13 -22.35 1.38
CA ASN A 464 37.89 -21.72 0.31
C ASN A 464 37.45 -22.16 -1.09
N SER A 465 36.47 -23.07 -1.20
CA SER A 465 35.84 -23.35 -2.49
C SER A 465 35.04 -22.13 -2.93
N SER A 466 35.10 -21.81 -4.21
CA SER A 466 34.50 -20.59 -4.74
C SER A 466 33.97 -20.84 -6.13
N ASP A 467 33.02 -20.00 -6.53
CA ASP A 467 32.52 -19.94 -7.88
C ASP A 467 32.63 -18.50 -8.40
N LEU A 468 33.02 -18.32 -9.66
CA LEU A 468 33.42 -17.00 -10.17
C LEU A 468 32.25 -16.17 -10.71
N ASP A 469 31.25 -16.85 -11.24
CA ASP A 469 30.00 -16.35 -11.79
C ASP A 469 28.81 -16.62 -10.86
N GLY A 470 28.91 -17.61 -9.97
CA GLY A 470 27.84 -17.96 -9.03
C GLY A 470 28.26 -18.17 -7.58
N ILE A 471 27.58 -19.14 -6.95
CA ILE A 471 27.79 -19.59 -5.57
C ILE A 471 27.85 -21.12 -5.52
N VAL A 472 28.73 -21.66 -4.67
CA VAL A 472 28.74 -23.09 -4.37
C VAL A 472 27.55 -23.45 -3.47
N VAL A 473 26.61 -24.25 -3.97
CA VAL A 473 25.39 -24.65 -3.25
C VAL A 473 25.48 -26.03 -2.62
N ASN A 474 26.45 -26.86 -3.03
CA ASN A 474 26.59 -28.22 -2.49
C ASN A 474 28.05 -28.63 -2.32
N TYR A 475 28.29 -29.40 -1.25
CA TYR A 475 29.57 -29.98 -0.89
C TYR A 475 29.34 -31.45 -0.52
N THR A 476 29.98 -32.34 -1.25
CA THR A 476 29.99 -33.78 -0.97
C THR A 476 31.41 -34.26 -0.77
N TRP A 477 31.59 -35.10 0.24
CA TRP A 477 32.87 -35.67 0.64
C TRP A 477 32.83 -37.18 0.46
N ASP A 478 33.88 -37.73 -0.13
CA ASP A 478 34.22 -39.15 -0.05
C ASP A 478 35.54 -39.23 0.73
N PHE A 479 35.51 -39.90 1.89
CA PHE A 479 36.67 -39.97 2.77
C PHE A 479 37.66 -41.07 2.38
N GLY A 480 37.36 -41.86 1.35
CA GLY A 480 38.26 -42.91 0.82
C GLY A 480 38.21 -44.23 1.59
N ASP A 481 37.42 -44.33 2.66
CA ASP A 481 37.18 -45.55 3.46
C ASP A 481 35.78 -46.15 3.23
N GLY A 482 35.06 -45.65 2.21
CA GLY A 482 33.68 -46.02 1.90
C GLY A 482 32.63 -45.17 2.63
N SER A 483 33.03 -44.26 3.51
CA SER A 483 32.14 -43.29 4.13
C SER A 483 32.05 -41.98 3.34
N ALA A 484 30.93 -41.26 3.51
CA ALA A 484 30.67 -40.00 2.85
C ALA A 484 30.26 -38.92 3.85
N GLY A 485 30.54 -37.67 3.50
CA GLY A 485 30.17 -36.48 4.27
C GLY A 485 29.47 -35.43 3.41
N TYR A 486 28.80 -34.49 4.07
CA TYR A 486 28.06 -33.41 3.42
C TYR A 486 28.29 -32.08 4.13
N GLY A 487 28.23 -30.99 3.36
CA GLY A 487 28.34 -29.63 3.87
C GLY A 487 29.75 -29.04 3.76
N CYS A 488 29.84 -27.72 3.86
CA CYS A 488 31.09 -26.96 3.72
C CYS A 488 32.15 -27.36 4.76
N ILE A 489 31.71 -27.71 5.96
CA ILE A 489 32.55 -28.28 7.03
C ILE A 489 32.04 -29.70 7.29
N ALA A 490 32.93 -30.68 7.21
CA ALA A 490 32.63 -32.06 7.55
C ALA A 490 33.60 -32.59 8.61
N PHE A 491 33.15 -33.58 9.38
CA PHE A 491 33.96 -34.23 10.40
C PHE A 491 34.01 -35.72 10.11
N HIS A 492 35.18 -36.31 10.23
CA HIS A 492 35.35 -37.75 10.03
C HIS A 492 36.44 -38.30 10.94
N ARG A 493 36.26 -39.54 11.40
CA ARG A 493 37.26 -40.30 12.12
C ARG A 493 37.43 -41.65 11.42
N TYR A 494 38.67 -41.99 11.10
CA TYR A 494 39.00 -43.27 10.50
C TYR A 494 39.06 -44.36 11.57
N LEU A 495 38.64 -45.57 11.24
CA LEU A 495 38.63 -46.70 12.19
C LEU A 495 39.95 -47.49 12.22
N SER A 496 40.87 -47.16 11.33
CA SER A 496 42.18 -47.78 11.23
C SER A 496 43.15 -46.74 10.68
N ASP A 497 44.42 -46.90 11.01
CA ASP A 497 45.50 -46.17 10.40
C ASP A 497 45.66 -46.56 8.91
N GLY A 498 46.35 -45.72 8.14
CA GLY A 498 46.58 -45.95 6.72
C GLY A 498 46.46 -44.69 5.86
N ASN A 499 46.56 -44.88 4.55
CA ASN A 499 46.48 -43.78 3.58
C ASN A 499 45.10 -43.74 2.91
N TYR A 500 44.40 -42.61 3.02
CA TYR A 500 43.09 -42.42 2.45
C TYR A 500 43.08 -41.26 1.45
N THR A 501 42.42 -41.45 0.31
CA THR A 501 42.21 -40.40 -0.70
C THR A 501 40.89 -39.70 -0.41
N VAL A 502 40.96 -38.50 0.14
CA VAL A 502 39.76 -37.69 0.41
C VAL A 502 39.43 -36.85 -0.81
N LYS A 503 38.19 -36.99 -1.30
CA LYS A 503 37.65 -36.25 -2.42
C LYS A 503 36.56 -35.30 -1.96
N LEU A 504 36.76 -34.01 -2.26
CA LEU A 504 35.71 -33.01 -2.19
C LEU A 504 35.12 -32.82 -3.59
N THR A 505 33.81 -32.95 -3.73
CA THR A 505 33.06 -32.57 -4.93
C THR A 505 32.11 -31.44 -4.57
N VAL A 506 32.23 -30.31 -5.29
CA VAL A 506 31.38 -29.13 -5.11
C VAL A 506 30.49 -28.92 -6.33
N ARG A 507 29.30 -28.38 -6.10
CA ARG A 507 28.36 -27.99 -7.16
C ARG A 507 27.91 -26.54 -6.95
N ASP A 508 27.86 -25.77 -8.02
CA ASP A 508 27.34 -24.39 -8.02
C ASP A 508 25.80 -24.33 -8.17
N ASN A 509 25.26 -23.12 -8.25
CA ASN A 509 23.82 -22.85 -8.44
C ASN A 509 23.30 -23.18 -9.84
N ASP A 510 24.18 -23.46 -10.81
CA ASP A 510 23.87 -23.73 -12.21
C ASP A 510 24.21 -25.18 -12.61
N ASP A 511 24.28 -26.04 -11.61
CA ASP A 511 24.59 -27.48 -11.68
C ASP A 511 26.00 -27.82 -12.22
N GLY A 512 26.90 -26.85 -12.31
CA GLY A 512 28.31 -27.05 -12.59
C GLY A 512 29.01 -27.79 -11.45
N ILE A 513 29.76 -28.84 -11.78
CA ILE A 513 30.40 -29.75 -10.81
C ILE A 513 31.90 -29.77 -11.03
N ASN A 514 32.65 -29.65 -9.92
CA ASN A 514 34.10 -29.86 -9.93
C ASN A 514 34.55 -30.57 -8.65
N SER A 515 35.73 -31.17 -8.67
CA SER A 515 36.26 -31.91 -7.52
C SER A 515 37.76 -31.74 -7.34
N THR A 516 38.22 -31.89 -6.11
CA THR A 516 39.65 -31.96 -5.77
C THR A 516 39.89 -33.12 -4.81
N GLU A 517 41.07 -33.72 -4.89
CA GLU A 517 41.47 -34.87 -4.08
C GLU A 517 42.75 -34.55 -3.29
N LYS A 518 42.85 -35.05 -2.06
CA LYS A 518 44.10 -35.05 -1.26
C LYS A 518 44.28 -36.41 -0.59
N ASN A 519 45.51 -36.91 -0.60
CA ASN A 519 45.89 -38.08 0.18
C ASN A 519 46.23 -37.66 1.60
N ILE A 520 45.68 -38.37 2.58
CA ILE A 520 45.90 -38.13 4.01
C ILE A 520 46.41 -39.43 4.63
N ALA A 521 47.48 -39.33 5.41
CA ALA A 521 48.00 -40.42 6.21
C ALA A 521 47.41 -40.33 7.62
N ILE A 522 46.66 -41.36 8.01
CA ILE A 522 46.17 -41.58 9.36
C ILE A 522 47.20 -42.45 10.06
N LEU A 523 47.66 -41.97 11.20
CA LEU A 523 48.71 -42.62 11.97
C LEU A 523 48.10 -43.48 13.07
N ASN A 524 48.83 -44.50 13.50
CA ASN A 524 48.54 -45.24 14.73
C ASN A 524 48.73 -44.36 15.98
N CYS A 525 47.92 -44.58 17.02
CA CYS A 525 48.08 -44.00 18.35
C CYS A 525 49.03 -44.88 19.19
N PRO A 526 50.21 -44.39 19.60
CA PRO A 526 51.16 -45.24 20.34
C PRO A 526 50.60 -45.75 21.68
N PRO A 527 51.07 -46.92 22.16
CA PRO A 527 50.60 -47.50 23.40
C PRO A 527 51.09 -46.69 24.61
N VAL A 528 50.46 -46.90 25.75
CA VAL A 528 50.90 -46.34 27.04
C VAL A 528 51.47 -47.46 27.89
N ALA A 529 52.79 -47.45 28.08
CA ALA A 529 53.48 -48.40 28.96
C ALA A 529 53.24 -48.07 30.44
N ASN A 530 52.86 -49.06 31.25
CA ASN A 530 52.74 -48.91 32.69
C ASN A 530 52.85 -50.26 33.41
N PHE A 531 53.32 -50.26 34.66
CA PHE A 531 53.34 -51.46 35.48
C PHE A 531 53.36 -51.18 36.98
N SER A 532 53.14 -52.24 37.76
CA SER A 532 53.34 -52.24 39.21
C SER A 532 54.34 -53.31 39.63
N CYS A 533 55.07 -53.05 40.72
CA CYS A 533 56.04 -53.99 41.28
C CYS A 533 55.75 -54.29 42.77
N SER A 534 56.04 -55.51 43.20
CA SER A 534 56.06 -55.92 44.62
C SER A 534 57.36 -56.66 44.92
N VAL A 535 58.09 -56.24 45.96
CA VAL A 535 59.40 -56.79 46.32
C VAL A 535 59.29 -57.68 47.56
N TYR A 536 59.86 -58.87 47.49
CA TYR A 536 59.95 -59.83 48.58
C TYR A 536 61.39 -60.38 48.64
N ASP A 537 62.17 -59.93 49.62
CA ASP A 537 63.60 -60.23 49.77
C ASP A 537 64.41 -59.96 48.50
N PHE A 538 64.75 -61.03 47.77
CA PHE A 538 65.52 -61.00 46.53
C PHE A 538 64.66 -61.10 45.26
N SER A 539 63.34 -61.26 45.39
CA SER A 539 62.43 -61.44 44.25
C SER A 539 61.52 -60.24 44.05
N VAL A 540 61.26 -59.90 42.78
CA VAL A 540 60.27 -58.89 42.37
C VAL A 540 59.18 -59.54 41.52
N TYR A 541 57.93 -59.24 41.86
CA TYR A 541 56.76 -59.58 41.05
C TYR A 541 56.27 -58.34 40.32
N LEU A 542 56.14 -58.44 39.00
CA LEU A 542 55.82 -57.35 38.08
C LEU A 542 54.54 -57.67 37.32
N ILE A 543 53.59 -56.72 37.36
CA ILE A 543 52.30 -56.84 36.69
C ILE A 543 52.18 -55.73 35.68
N ASP A 544 51.94 -56.10 34.42
CA ASP A 544 51.66 -55.17 33.33
C ASP A 544 50.32 -54.45 33.56
N LEU A 545 50.35 -53.13 33.41
CA LEU A 545 49.19 -52.23 33.42
C LEU A 545 49.14 -51.37 32.15
N SER A 546 49.91 -51.74 31.13
CA SER A 546 49.96 -51.02 29.87
C SER A 546 48.64 -51.14 29.13
N SER A 547 48.33 -50.12 28.34
CA SER A 547 47.10 -50.04 27.56
C SER A 547 47.41 -49.45 26.21
N ASP A 548 46.64 -49.87 25.21
CA ASP A 548 46.69 -49.29 23.88
C ASP A 548 45.34 -48.63 23.56
N PRO A 549 45.29 -47.33 23.21
CA PRO A 549 44.01 -46.61 23.06
C PRO A 549 43.14 -47.05 21.88
N ASP A 550 43.76 -47.47 20.79
CA ASP A 550 43.17 -47.83 19.49
C ASP A 550 43.30 -49.32 19.17
N GLY A 551 44.33 -49.99 19.68
CA GLY A 551 44.61 -51.39 19.40
C GLY A 551 44.79 -52.27 20.63
N SER A 552 45.82 -53.11 20.55
CA SER A 552 46.19 -54.06 21.59
C SER A 552 47.70 -54.22 21.71
N ILE A 553 48.19 -54.43 22.93
CA ILE A 553 49.61 -54.72 23.14
C ILE A 553 49.96 -56.11 22.56
N ALA A 554 50.86 -56.13 21.58
CA ALA A 554 51.34 -57.35 20.92
C ALA A 554 52.55 -57.98 21.63
N ASN A 555 53.48 -57.18 22.15
CA ASN A 555 54.71 -57.68 22.77
C ASN A 555 55.09 -56.93 24.06
N TRP A 556 55.68 -57.66 25.02
CA TRP A 556 56.25 -57.12 26.26
C TRP A 556 57.74 -57.45 26.32
N THR A 557 58.56 -56.53 26.79
CA THR A 557 59.98 -56.77 27.11
C THR A 557 60.32 -56.08 28.44
N TRP A 558 60.55 -56.91 29.46
CA TRP A 558 61.07 -56.51 30.75
C TRP A 558 62.60 -56.52 30.71
N ASP A 559 63.22 -55.44 31.15
CA ASP A 559 64.65 -55.40 31.53
C ASP A 559 64.71 -55.18 33.04
N PHE A 560 65.33 -56.12 33.77
CA PHE A 560 65.40 -56.06 35.23
C PHE A 560 66.55 -55.18 35.74
N GLY A 561 67.39 -54.62 34.86
CA GLY A 561 68.51 -53.76 35.22
C GLY A 561 69.73 -54.51 35.79
N ASP A 562 69.70 -55.84 35.78
CA ASP A 562 70.82 -56.73 36.16
C ASP A 562 71.41 -57.50 34.97
N GLY A 563 71.00 -57.15 33.75
CA GLY A 563 71.40 -57.80 32.50
C GLY A 563 70.48 -58.94 32.06
N ASN A 564 69.47 -59.30 32.85
CA ASN A 564 68.44 -60.28 32.47
C ASN A 564 67.19 -59.60 31.91
N VAL A 565 66.51 -60.27 30.97
CA VAL A 565 65.28 -59.79 30.33
C VAL A 565 64.19 -60.86 30.32
N SER A 566 62.93 -60.46 30.13
CA SER A 566 61.78 -61.36 29.99
C SER A 566 60.75 -60.82 29.00
N HIS A 567 60.02 -61.71 28.31
CA HIS A 567 59.04 -61.33 27.29
C HIS A 567 57.58 -61.71 27.62
N VAL A 568 57.32 -62.10 28.86
CA VAL A 568 55.95 -62.44 29.31
C VAL A 568 55.22 -61.18 29.78
N LYS A 569 53.88 -61.18 29.72
CA LYS A 569 53.05 -60.07 30.20
C LYS A 569 53.31 -59.72 31.67
N ASN A 570 53.28 -60.70 32.57
CA ASN A 570 53.59 -60.52 34.00
C ASN A 570 54.85 -61.31 34.34
N ALA A 571 55.84 -60.65 34.94
CA ALA A 571 57.15 -61.24 35.19
C ALA A 571 57.41 -61.47 36.70
N LEU A 572 58.18 -62.51 36.99
CA LEU A 572 58.76 -62.76 38.31
C LEU A 572 60.27 -62.90 38.11
N HIS A 573 61.06 -62.12 38.83
CA HIS A 573 62.51 -62.16 38.74
C HIS A 573 63.16 -62.22 40.12
N THR A 574 64.28 -62.93 40.24
CA THR A 574 65.05 -63.05 41.50
C THR A 574 66.48 -62.61 41.25
N TYR A 575 66.92 -61.61 42.01
CA TYR A 575 68.27 -61.06 41.92
C TYR A 575 69.26 -61.88 42.75
N ALA A 576 70.47 -62.08 42.21
CA ALA A 576 71.52 -62.82 42.90
C ALA A 576 72.17 -62.01 44.03
N HIS A 577 72.10 -60.68 43.97
CA HIS A 577 72.73 -59.76 44.91
C HIS A 577 71.75 -58.68 45.34
N GLU A 578 71.99 -58.13 46.53
CA GLU A 578 71.26 -56.96 46.98
C GLU A 578 71.75 -55.72 46.24
N GLY A 579 70.85 -54.77 46.01
CA GLY A 579 71.16 -53.60 45.21
C GLY A 579 69.93 -52.77 44.86
N VAL A 580 70.16 -51.67 44.17
CA VAL A 580 69.11 -50.83 43.59
C VAL A 580 69.11 -51.06 42.09
N TYR A 581 68.00 -51.58 41.57
CA TYR A 581 67.84 -51.96 40.16
C TYR A 581 66.79 -51.08 39.48
N ASN A 582 67.06 -50.67 38.25
CA ASN A 582 66.12 -49.91 37.43
C ASN A 582 65.43 -50.86 36.46
N ILE A 583 64.17 -51.16 36.72
CA ILE A 583 63.36 -52.05 35.90
C ILE A 583 62.71 -51.21 34.80
N SER A 584 62.72 -51.70 33.56
CA SER A 584 61.95 -51.12 32.47
C SER A 584 61.00 -52.13 31.85
N LEU A 585 59.83 -51.65 31.43
CA LEU A 585 58.89 -52.39 30.59
C LEU A 585 58.78 -51.65 29.26
N THR A 586 59.22 -52.29 28.18
CA THR A 586 58.94 -51.87 26.80
C THR A 586 57.76 -52.68 26.27
N VAL A 587 56.71 -52.00 25.82
CA VAL A 587 55.58 -52.63 25.11
C VAL A 587 55.57 -52.21 23.65
N VAL A 588 55.13 -53.12 22.79
CA VAL A 588 54.87 -52.88 21.36
C VAL A 588 53.41 -53.20 21.09
N ASP A 589 52.69 -52.30 20.45
CA ASP A 589 51.29 -52.52 20.01
C ASP A 589 51.21 -53.44 18.77
N ASP A 590 50.00 -53.67 18.28
CA ASP A 590 49.71 -54.48 17.10
C ASP A 590 50.11 -53.82 15.76
N ASP A 591 50.38 -52.52 15.76
CA ASP A 591 50.83 -51.74 14.60
C ASP A 591 52.34 -51.40 14.63
N GLY A 592 53.06 -51.86 15.65
CA GLY A 592 54.51 -51.80 15.78
C GLY A 592 55.06 -50.55 16.49
N SER A 593 54.22 -49.67 17.04
CA SER A 593 54.67 -48.55 17.88
C SER A 593 55.07 -49.04 19.28
N THR A 594 55.97 -48.29 19.93
CA THR A 594 56.57 -48.72 21.19
C THR A 594 56.46 -47.67 22.28
N ALA A 595 56.28 -48.11 23.52
CA ALA A 595 56.34 -47.25 24.70
C ALA A 595 57.12 -47.93 25.83
N ILE A 596 57.74 -47.12 26.70
CA ILE A 596 58.60 -47.62 27.78
C ILE A 596 58.22 -46.98 29.11
N ALA A 597 58.07 -47.80 30.15
CA ALA A 597 57.92 -47.38 31.54
C ALA A 597 59.14 -47.81 32.37
N TYR A 598 59.48 -47.05 33.41
CA TYR A 598 60.61 -47.33 34.31
C TYR A 598 60.17 -47.30 35.77
N GLN A 599 60.78 -48.15 36.59
CA GLN A 599 60.65 -48.10 38.06
C GLN A 599 61.92 -48.59 38.74
N THR A 600 62.39 -47.83 39.73
CA THR A 600 63.55 -48.22 40.55
C THR A 600 63.10 -48.97 41.80
N VAL A 601 63.71 -50.13 42.06
CA VAL A 601 63.43 -50.96 43.24
C VAL A 601 64.71 -51.30 43.98
N ALA A 602 64.63 -51.39 45.31
CA ALA A 602 65.73 -51.82 46.16
C ALA A 602 65.49 -53.27 46.62
N ILE A 603 66.46 -54.14 46.36
CA ILE A 603 66.38 -55.59 46.54
C ILE A 603 67.34 -56.03 47.65
N GLY A 604 66.88 -56.91 48.55
CA GLY A 604 67.65 -57.42 49.70
C GLY A 604 66.99 -57.16 51.05
N ILE A 605 67.65 -57.59 52.13
CA ILE A 605 67.17 -57.40 53.52
C ILE A 605 67.46 -55.98 54.03
N PHE A 606 66.42 -55.30 54.52
CA PHE A 606 66.53 -53.97 55.12
C PHE A 606 66.55 -54.06 56.65
N LEU A 607 67.69 -53.77 57.24
CA LEU A 607 67.86 -53.60 58.68
C LEU A 607 67.20 -52.28 59.11
N THR A 608 66.24 -52.32 60.03
CA THR A 608 65.56 -51.12 60.52
C THR A 608 65.61 -51.06 62.05
N ALA A 609 66.03 -49.92 62.60
CA ALA A 609 66.13 -49.71 64.06
C ALA A 609 64.83 -49.11 64.62
N ASN A 610 64.30 -49.68 65.71
CA ASN A 610 63.17 -49.11 66.46
C ASN A 610 63.16 -49.61 67.92
N PHE A 611 62.61 -48.82 68.85
CA PHE A 611 62.45 -49.23 70.25
C PHE A 611 61.31 -48.56 71.03
N SER A 612 60.97 -49.08 72.21
CA SER A 612 60.08 -48.49 73.22
C SER A 612 60.69 -48.55 74.63
N TYR A 613 60.08 -47.91 75.64
CA TYR A 613 60.53 -47.94 77.03
C TYR A 613 59.38 -47.90 78.06
N ILE A 614 59.61 -48.42 79.27
CA ILE A 614 58.65 -48.50 80.38
C ILE A 614 59.39 -48.25 81.72
N PRO A 615 58.84 -47.48 82.68
CA PRO A 615 57.53 -46.81 82.66
C PRO A 615 57.53 -45.56 81.77
N SER A 616 56.34 -45.07 81.41
CA SER A 616 56.18 -43.92 80.52
C SER A 616 56.53 -42.56 81.15
N ASN A 617 56.52 -42.47 82.50
CA ASN A 617 56.89 -41.27 83.26
C ASN A 617 57.89 -41.62 84.37
N PRO A 618 59.12 -42.00 84.04
CA PRO A 618 60.09 -42.44 85.04
C PRO A 618 60.59 -41.27 85.90
N VAL A 619 60.97 -41.56 87.14
CA VAL A 619 61.62 -40.59 88.04
C VAL A 619 63.06 -40.98 88.37
N SER A 620 63.85 -40.02 88.85
CA SER A 620 65.24 -40.22 89.26
C SER A 620 65.33 -41.38 90.26
N LYS A 621 66.29 -42.29 90.04
CA LYS A 621 66.54 -43.54 90.80
C LYS A 621 65.52 -44.66 90.58
N GLU A 622 64.58 -44.51 89.63
CA GLU A 622 63.71 -45.59 89.17
C GLU A 622 64.38 -46.37 88.02
N GLN A 623 64.09 -47.67 87.92
CA GLN A 623 64.59 -48.54 86.85
C GLN A 623 63.67 -48.50 85.62
N ILE A 624 64.26 -48.24 84.45
CA ILE A 624 63.56 -48.11 83.16
C ILE A 624 63.99 -49.27 82.26
N SER A 625 63.03 -49.98 81.69
CA SER A 625 63.26 -51.07 80.72
C SER A 625 63.09 -50.54 79.29
N PHE A 626 64.06 -50.79 78.43
CA PHE A 626 64.00 -50.48 76.99
C PHE A 626 63.76 -51.77 76.20
N LEU A 627 62.86 -51.71 75.20
CA LEU A 627 62.47 -52.86 74.37
C LEU A 627 62.79 -52.60 72.89
N ASP A 628 63.50 -53.52 72.27
CA ASP A 628 63.81 -53.51 70.83
C ASP A 628 62.59 -53.92 69.99
N ASN A 629 62.31 -53.13 68.94
CA ASN A 629 61.30 -53.37 67.91
C ASN A 629 61.92 -53.35 66.51
N SER A 630 63.23 -53.54 66.40
CA SER A 630 63.97 -53.51 65.14
C SER A 630 63.72 -54.74 64.29
N SER A 631 63.78 -54.61 62.97
CA SER A 631 63.67 -55.76 62.06
C SER A 631 65.03 -56.21 61.56
N HIS A 632 65.23 -57.52 61.49
CA HIS A 632 66.47 -58.15 61.00
C HIS A 632 67.74 -57.77 61.77
N ALA A 633 67.65 -57.31 63.03
CA ALA A 633 68.80 -57.04 63.88
C ALA A 633 69.39 -58.33 64.46
N SER A 634 70.72 -58.43 64.52
CA SER A 634 71.44 -59.53 65.19
C SER A 634 72.34 -59.06 66.34
N SER A 635 72.60 -57.75 66.48
CA SER A 635 73.19 -57.15 67.68
C SER A 635 72.73 -55.71 67.87
N TRP A 636 72.83 -55.19 69.11
CA TRP A 636 72.29 -53.90 69.53
C TRP A 636 73.35 -53.10 70.28
N GLN A 637 73.29 -51.78 70.17
CA GLN A 637 74.10 -50.84 70.92
C GLN A 637 73.23 -49.66 71.33
N TRP A 638 73.10 -49.46 72.63
CA TRP A 638 72.31 -48.41 73.26
C TRP A 638 73.22 -47.32 73.79
N SER A 639 72.83 -46.06 73.61
CA SER A 639 73.37 -44.90 74.31
C SER A 639 72.23 -44.21 75.04
N PHE A 640 72.32 -44.12 76.37
CA PHE A 640 71.24 -43.57 77.20
C PHE A 640 71.29 -42.04 77.34
N GLY A 641 72.26 -41.37 76.72
CA GLY A 641 72.35 -39.90 76.72
C GLY A 641 72.91 -39.28 78.01
N ASP A 642 73.21 -40.08 79.03
CA ASP A 642 73.90 -39.67 80.26
C ASP A 642 75.39 -40.10 80.30
N GLY A 643 75.90 -40.60 79.17
CA GLY A 643 77.24 -41.15 79.02
C GLY A 643 77.34 -42.67 79.24
N SER A 644 76.26 -43.33 79.64
CA SER A 644 76.20 -44.80 79.77
C SER A 644 75.63 -45.49 78.53
N SER A 645 75.94 -46.78 78.37
CA SER A 645 75.60 -47.60 77.20
C SER A 645 75.26 -49.05 77.57
N SER A 646 74.64 -49.79 76.64
CA SER A 646 74.39 -51.23 76.78
C SER A 646 74.37 -51.93 75.42
N ASP A 647 74.75 -53.20 75.37
CA ASP A 647 74.70 -54.02 74.15
C ASP A 647 73.62 -55.13 74.21
N LEU A 648 72.78 -55.11 75.25
CA LEU A 648 71.65 -56.04 75.37
C LEU A 648 70.54 -55.67 74.40
N GLN A 649 69.81 -56.66 73.88
CA GLN A 649 68.62 -56.40 73.06
C GLN A 649 67.58 -55.55 73.81
N ASN A 650 67.31 -55.90 75.08
CA ASN A 650 66.32 -55.22 75.92
C ASN A 650 66.96 -54.82 77.28
N PRO A 651 67.72 -53.71 77.36
CA PRO A 651 68.43 -53.33 78.58
C PRO A 651 67.53 -52.63 79.61
N THR A 652 68.01 -52.55 80.85
CA THR A 652 67.43 -51.66 81.87
C THR A 652 68.44 -50.60 82.29
N HIS A 653 67.99 -49.38 82.57
CA HIS A 653 68.83 -48.26 83.01
C HIS A 653 68.19 -47.44 84.14
N VAL A 654 69.01 -46.84 85.00
CA VAL A 654 68.57 -46.01 86.15
C VAL A 654 69.27 -44.66 86.09
N TYR A 655 68.51 -43.57 85.98
CA TYR A 655 69.07 -42.22 85.95
C TYR A 655 69.22 -41.63 87.36
N PRO A 656 70.42 -41.18 87.77
CA PRO A 656 70.64 -40.65 89.12
C PRO A 656 69.92 -39.33 89.43
N ILE A 657 69.68 -38.52 88.39
CA ILE A 657 69.11 -37.17 88.45
C ILE A 657 67.97 -37.09 87.43
N GLY A 658 66.92 -36.32 87.72
CA GLY A 658 65.87 -36.05 86.73
C GLY A 658 66.36 -35.06 85.67
N ASN A 659 66.26 -35.41 84.39
CA ASN A 659 66.60 -34.57 83.24
C ASN A 659 65.96 -35.12 81.94
N TYR A 660 66.21 -34.46 80.82
CA TYR A 660 65.92 -34.95 79.47
C TYR A 660 67.14 -35.68 78.90
N TYR A 661 66.97 -36.94 78.49
CA TYR A 661 68.02 -37.80 77.98
C TYR A 661 67.73 -38.24 76.53
N ASN A 662 68.70 -38.10 75.62
CA ASN A 662 68.55 -38.56 74.24
C ASN A 662 69.01 -40.02 74.11
N VAL A 663 68.06 -40.96 74.09
CA VAL A 663 68.34 -42.39 74.02
C VAL A 663 68.45 -42.83 72.57
N THR A 664 69.56 -43.45 72.19
CA THR A 664 69.81 -43.95 70.83
C THR A 664 69.97 -45.45 70.83
N LEU A 665 69.26 -46.14 69.94
CA LEU A 665 69.47 -47.55 69.60
C LEU A 665 70.11 -47.64 68.22
N THR A 666 71.28 -48.24 68.14
CA THR A 666 71.91 -48.67 66.90
C THR A 666 71.84 -50.20 66.84
N VAL A 667 71.20 -50.74 65.82
CA VAL A 667 71.18 -52.18 65.55
C VAL A 667 72.10 -52.54 64.41
N PHE A 668 72.63 -53.75 64.45
CA PHE A 668 73.55 -54.27 63.44
C PHE A 668 73.06 -55.63 62.94
N ASN A 669 73.32 -55.89 61.66
CA ASN A 669 73.22 -57.23 61.08
C ASN A 669 74.42 -57.48 60.16
N GLY A 670 75.41 -58.20 60.68
CA GLY A 670 76.72 -58.31 60.03
C GLY A 670 77.42 -56.95 59.95
N SER A 671 77.76 -56.51 58.73
CA SER A 671 78.38 -55.20 58.48
C SER A 671 77.38 -54.04 58.37
N LYS A 672 76.07 -54.33 58.28
CA LYS A 672 75.03 -53.30 58.17
C LYS A 672 74.67 -52.77 59.55
N ASN A 673 74.37 -51.48 59.64
CA ASN A 673 73.81 -50.85 60.83
C ASN A 673 72.64 -49.92 60.49
N ALA A 674 71.70 -49.78 61.41
CA ALA A 674 70.64 -48.79 61.39
C ALA A 674 70.51 -48.19 62.78
N SER A 675 70.17 -46.91 62.90
CA SER A 675 70.06 -46.22 64.18
C SER A 675 68.83 -45.35 64.30
N ILE A 676 68.33 -45.19 65.53
CA ILE A 676 67.18 -44.35 65.88
C ILE A 676 67.37 -43.73 67.27
N SER A 677 66.95 -42.47 67.44
CA SER A 677 67.01 -41.75 68.72
C SER A 677 65.64 -41.27 69.20
N LYS A 678 65.38 -41.34 70.51
CA LYS A 678 64.17 -40.79 71.17
C LYS A 678 64.55 -40.05 72.46
N ILE A 679 63.92 -38.90 72.71
CA ILE A 679 64.09 -38.14 73.94
C ILE A 679 63.24 -38.76 75.06
N LEU A 680 63.86 -38.97 76.22
CA LEU A 680 63.27 -39.52 77.44
C LEU A 680 63.28 -38.46 78.54
N GLU A 681 62.12 -38.16 79.14
CA GLU A 681 61.99 -37.28 80.31
C GLU A 681 62.04 -38.10 81.61
N VAL A 682 62.91 -37.70 82.55
CA VAL A 682 63.00 -38.30 83.89
C VAL A 682 62.73 -37.24 84.95
N GLY A 683 61.74 -37.42 85.82
CA GLY A 683 61.39 -36.46 86.90
C GLY A 683 62.33 -36.50 88.12
N THR A 684 62.29 -35.49 89.01
CA THR A 684 63.11 -35.45 90.25
C THR A 684 62.28 -35.78 91.50
N LYS A 685 62.82 -36.61 92.42
CA LYS A 685 62.17 -36.99 93.69
C LYS A 685 62.74 -36.22 94.90
N ILE A 686 61.90 -35.53 95.70
CA ILE A 686 62.30 -34.72 96.88
C ILE A 686 61.51 -35.15 98.15
N GLN A 687 62.13 -35.10 99.34
CA GLN A 687 61.50 -35.39 100.66
C GLN A 687 61.77 -34.26 101.68
N ILE A 688 60.81 -33.94 102.56
CA ILE A 688 60.90 -32.84 103.56
C ILE A 688 60.43 -33.30 104.97
N PHE A 689 61.13 -32.91 106.05
CA PHE A 689 60.82 -33.28 107.46
C PHE A 689 60.73 -32.05 108.43
N LYS A 690 59.99 -32.13 109.56
CA LYS A 690 59.84 -31.09 110.63
C LYS A 690 60.53 -31.50 111.95
N ASN A 691 61.19 -30.56 112.65
CA ASN A 691 61.54 -30.70 114.07
C ASN A 691 61.38 -29.38 114.86
N ASP A 692 61.40 -29.47 116.20
CA ASP A 692 60.94 -28.48 117.20
C ASP A 692 61.68 -27.12 117.24
N LYS A 693 62.57 -26.81 116.29
CA LYS A 693 63.33 -25.54 116.26
C LYS A 693 63.00 -24.61 115.08
N ASN A 694 61.96 -24.91 114.29
CA ASN A 694 61.45 -24.03 113.22
C ASN A 694 62.53 -23.45 112.26
N VAL A 695 63.51 -24.26 111.82
CA VAL A 695 64.38 -24.14 110.60
C VAL A 695 65.05 -25.50 110.33
N VAL A 696 65.27 -26.07 109.12
CA VAL A 696 64.81 -25.89 107.72
C VAL A 696 65.54 -26.95 106.85
N ASN A 697 64.95 -27.40 105.73
CA ASN A 697 65.70 -27.99 104.61
C ASN A 697 66.42 -26.91 103.80
N TYR A 698 67.75 -26.94 103.73
CA TYR A 698 68.53 -26.12 102.81
C TYR A 698 68.37 -26.70 101.41
N ILE A 699 67.72 -25.97 100.52
CA ILE A 699 67.55 -26.42 99.13
C ILE A 699 68.25 -25.40 98.24
N PRO A 700 69.26 -25.79 97.44
CA PRO A 700 69.74 -24.94 96.37
C PRO A 700 68.60 -24.77 95.36
N TRP A 701 68.25 -23.53 95.06
CA TRP A 701 67.22 -23.22 94.07
C TRP A 701 67.78 -23.50 92.68
N LEU A 702 67.21 -24.46 91.96
CA LEU A 702 67.66 -24.87 90.62
C LEU A 702 66.73 -24.37 89.51
N GLY A 703 65.72 -23.58 89.86
CA GLY A 703 64.82 -22.92 88.90
C GLY A 703 65.31 -21.52 88.54
N ASP A 704 64.56 -20.85 87.66
CA ASP A 704 64.81 -19.47 87.23
C ASP A 704 64.64 -18.46 88.37
N GLU A 705 65.12 -17.24 88.11
CA GLU A 705 64.99 -16.11 89.03
C GLU A 705 63.53 -15.86 89.45
N ILE A 706 63.25 -15.88 90.76
CA ILE A 706 61.90 -15.77 91.31
C ILE A 706 61.87 -14.88 92.56
N GLN A 707 60.78 -14.11 92.74
CA GLN A 707 60.54 -13.37 93.99
C GLN A 707 60.15 -14.33 95.12
N ALA A 708 60.58 -14.04 96.35
CA ALA A 708 60.25 -14.86 97.51
C ALA A 708 58.72 -14.98 97.73
N SER A 709 57.98 -13.90 97.48
CA SER A 709 56.51 -13.91 97.48
C SER A 709 55.89 -14.82 96.41
N ALA A 710 56.46 -14.82 95.20
CA ALA A 710 56.01 -15.66 94.09
C ALA A 710 56.32 -17.14 94.34
N LEU A 711 57.49 -17.45 94.93
CA LEU A 711 57.84 -18.81 95.34
C LEU A 711 56.87 -19.33 96.41
N ALA A 712 56.54 -18.51 97.42
CA ALA A 712 55.55 -18.87 98.42
C ALA A 712 54.16 -19.13 97.80
N SER A 713 53.75 -18.32 96.83
CA SER A 713 52.51 -18.52 96.08
C SER A 713 52.54 -19.78 95.21
N PHE A 714 53.69 -20.09 94.60
CA PHE A 714 53.86 -21.26 93.73
C PHE A 714 53.79 -22.58 94.51
N ILE A 715 54.37 -22.61 95.72
CA ILE A 715 54.25 -23.74 96.65
C ILE A 715 52.80 -23.89 97.15
N GLY A 716 52.06 -22.79 97.25
CA GLY A 716 50.63 -22.76 97.53
C GLY A 716 50.28 -22.61 99.01
N SER A 717 49.12 -22.00 99.29
CA SER A 717 48.69 -21.61 100.64
C SER A 717 48.44 -22.77 101.60
N ASN A 718 48.25 -23.99 101.09
CA ASN A 718 48.09 -25.19 101.93
C ASN A 718 49.38 -25.61 102.63
N ILE A 719 50.52 -25.30 102.02
CA ILE A 719 51.86 -25.62 102.51
C ILE A 719 52.51 -24.37 103.14
N MET A 720 52.27 -23.18 102.56
CA MET A 720 52.77 -21.87 103.02
C MET A 720 51.62 -20.91 103.42
N PRO A 721 50.89 -21.14 104.52
CA PRO A 721 49.86 -20.19 104.98
C PRO A 721 50.47 -18.92 105.60
N ALA A 722 49.63 -17.91 105.88
CA ALA A 722 50.04 -16.65 106.49
C ALA A 722 50.83 -16.89 107.80
N GLY A 723 52.01 -16.26 107.91
CA GLY A 723 52.99 -16.47 108.98
C GLY A 723 54.13 -17.42 108.62
N SER A 724 54.08 -18.12 107.48
CA SER A 724 55.20 -18.89 106.93
C SER A 724 56.32 -17.97 106.44
N VAL A 725 57.56 -18.47 106.39
CA VAL A 725 58.73 -17.64 106.05
C VAL A 725 59.53 -18.29 104.92
N VAL A 726 59.79 -17.51 103.87
CA VAL A 726 60.80 -17.81 102.86
C VAL A 726 62.03 -16.97 103.20
N SER A 727 63.15 -17.62 103.49
CA SER A 727 64.41 -16.95 103.81
C SER A 727 65.49 -17.34 102.80
N LYS A 728 66.41 -16.41 102.54
CA LYS A 728 67.65 -16.64 101.79
C LYS A 728 68.81 -16.06 102.59
N TRP A 729 69.95 -16.77 102.59
CA TRP A 729 71.17 -16.22 103.18
C TRP A 729 71.73 -15.13 102.28
N ASN A 730 71.81 -13.90 102.78
CA ASN A 730 72.43 -12.80 102.05
C ASN A 730 73.90 -12.69 102.46
N VAL A 731 74.78 -13.10 101.55
CA VAL A 731 76.23 -13.14 101.77
C VAL A 731 76.80 -11.73 101.98
N SER A 732 76.21 -10.70 101.36
CA SER A 732 76.70 -9.33 101.42
C SER A 732 76.38 -8.63 102.74
N SER A 733 75.24 -8.95 103.37
CA SER A 733 74.85 -8.40 104.67
C SER A 733 75.22 -9.32 105.85
N GLY A 734 75.57 -10.59 105.58
CA GLY A 734 75.82 -11.59 106.61
C GLY A 734 74.59 -11.96 107.43
N THR A 735 73.39 -11.71 106.89
CA THR A 735 72.09 -11.97 107.56
C THR A 735 71.13 -12.69 106.61
N PHE A 736 70.03 -13.23 107.13
CA PHE A 736 68.97 -13.80 106.29
C PHE A 736 68.01 -12.72 105.83
N ASP A 737 67.86 -12.57 104.51
CA ASP A 737 66.71 -11.88 103.94
C ASP A 737 65.51 -12.81 104.15
N SER A 738 64.42 -12.30 104.73
CA SER A 738 63.28 -13.11 105.13
C SER A 738 61.96 -12.44 104.74
N TYR A 739 61.17 -13.17 103.96
CA TYR A 739 59.83 -12.79 103.52
C TYR A 739 58.82 -13.58 104.32
N VAL A 740 57.95 -12.89 105.06
CA VAL A 740 56.87 -13.51 105.83
C VAL A 740 55.57 -13.40 105.04
N VAL A 741 54.95 -14.54 104.77
CA VAL A 741 53.72 -14.62 103.99
C VAL A 741 52.58 -13.93 104.76
N GLY A 742 51.93 -12.92 104.19
CA GLY A 742 50.63 -12.40 104.66
C GLY A 742 50.60 -11.23 105.66
N ILE A 743 51.71 -10.52 105.92
CA ILE A 743 51.74 -9.27 106.72
C ILE A 743 51.79 -8.01 105.83
N SER A 744 51.08 -6.93 106.21
CA SER A 744 50.98 -5.67 105.45
C SER A 744 51.31 -4.42 106.30
N PRO A 745 52.12 -3.46 105.80
CA PRO A 745 52.86 -3.58 104.54
C PRO A 745 53.94 -4.68 104.67
N PRO A 746 54.18 -5.49 103.62
CA PRO A 746 55.19 -6.54 103.68
C PRO A 746 56.54 -5.89 103.96
N SER A 747 57.18 -6.29 105.05
CA SER A 747 58.54 -5.88 105.38
C SER A 747 59.47 -6.58 104.41
N TYR A 748 59.70 -5.98 103.23
CA TYR A 748 60.74 -6.36 102.25
C TYR A 748 60.52 -7.71 101.52
N ASP A 749 60.36 -7.66 100.18
CA ASP A 749 60.36 -8.83 99.28
C ASP A 749 61.70 -8.89 98.52
N PHE A 750 62.22 -10.07 98.22
CA PHE A 750 63.56 -10.25 97.64
C PHE A 750 63.61 -11.34 96.56
N VAL A 751 64.63 -11.22 95.70
CA VAL A 751 64.86 -12.14 94.58
C VAL A 751 65.73 -13.33 94.98
N ILE A 752 65.30 -14.51 94.54
CA ILE A 752 66.02 -15.78 94.62
C ILE A 752 66.51 -16.11 93.20
N HIS A 753 67.82 -16.26 93.05
CA HIS A 753 68.48 -16.62 91.80
C HIS A 753 68.81 -18.13 91.77
N PRO A 754 69.02 -18.71 90.58
CA PRO A 754 69.57 -20.06 90.47
C PRO A 754 70.86 -20.22 91.27
N GLY A 755 70.95 -21.27 92.08
CA GLY A 755 72.06 -21.59 92.98
C GLY A 755 71.93 -21.04 94.40
N ASP A 756 70.98 -20.14 94.68
CA ASP A 756 70.78 -19.63 96.04
C ASP A 756 70.26 -20.72 96.99
N CYS A 757 70.73 -20.73 98.22
CA CYS A 757 70.19 -21.59 99.27
C CYS A 757 68.91 -20.96 99.84
N VAL A 758 67.77 -21.58 99.52
CA VAL A 758 66.47 -21.17 100.01
C VAL A 758 66.11 -21.97 101.25
N VAL A 759 65.57 -21.24 102.22
CA VAL A 759 65.20 -21.73 103.54
C VAL A 759 63.70 -21.54 103.68
N LEU A 760 62.94 -22.64 103.65
CA LEU A 760 61.49 -22.60 103.79
C LEU A 760 61.07 -22.97 105.22
N ARG A 761 60.40 -22.06 105.92
CA ARG A 761 59.73 -22.33 107.20
C ARG A 761 58.22 -22.38 106.97
N VAL A 762 57.68 -23.60 107.03
CA VAL A 762 56.26 -23.90 106.83
C VAL A 762 55.58 -24.30 108.13
N SER A 763 54.26 -24.12 108.24
CA SER A 763 53.52 -24.47 109.45
C SER A 763 53.15 -25.98 109.54
N ASN A 764 53.07 -26.71 108.41
CA ASN A 764 52.61 -28.12 108.29
C ASN A 764 53.64 -29.05 107.58
N SER A 765 53.58 -30.39 107.77
CA SER A 765 54.56 -31.41 107.26
C SER A 765 53.98 -32.48 106.29
N GLY A 766 54.75 -32.95 105.27
CA GLY A 766 54.40 -34.04 104.30
C GLY A 766 55.45 -34.35 103.20
N ASP A 767 55.27 -35.43 102.40
CA ASP A 767 56.08 -35.83 101.22
C ASP A 767 55.51 -35.26 99.90
N PHE A 768 56.36 -34.79 98.98
CA PHE A 768 55.90 -34.13 97.74
C PHE A 768 56.77 -34.45 96.51
N ASN A 769 56.11 -34.74 95.38
CA ASN A 769 56.76 -34.85 94.08
C ASN A 769 56.71 -33.47 93.39
N ILE A 770 57.87 -32.89 93.10
CA ILE A 770 57.96 -31.61 92.39
C ILE A 770 58.40 -31.90 90.96
N LYS A 771 57.56 -31.51 90.01
CA LYS A 771 57.89 -31.57 88.59
C LYS A 771 58.99 -30.56 88.31
N VAL A 772 60.06 -30.98 87.62
CA VAL A 772 61.02 -30.04 87.02
C VAL A 772 60.28 -29.36 85.88
N ILE A 773 59.97 -28.08 86.04
CA ILE A 773 59.39 -27.27 84.96
C ILE A 773 60.54 -26.55 84.29
N LYS A 774 60.49 -26.58 82.96
CA LYS A 774 61.51 -26.10 82.04
C LYS A 774 61.67 -24.59 82.09
#